data_AF-A0A1M6N5T2-F1
#
_entry.id   AF-A0A1M6N5T2-F1
#
_cell.length_a   1.000
_cell.length_b   1.000
_cell.length_c   1.000
_cell.angle_alpha   90.00
_cell.angle_beta   90.00
_cell.angle_gamma   90.00
#
_symmetry.space_group_name_H-M   'P 1'
#
loop_
_entity.id
_entity.type
_entity.pdbx_description
1 polymer ?
#
loop_
_entity_poly.entity_id
_entity_poly.type
_entity_poly.pdbx_seq_one_letter_code
_entity_poly.pdbx_strand_id
1 'polypeptide(L)'
;MNFEVIVKYHGSLDKLKEEMGVEVEVLNERFAIITLKEESDVNKLLDYEEIEYIERPFILGPSLTSFEASGVDSFKDKTGLTGDGVILGIIDSGIDYKHPFFIKEDGTSKIISIWDQTREGNPPEGFTSGYEYTSEDINNALKGEDIPFFDQIGHGTHVSGIASTIAPNSDIIAVKVGTKGIESFARTTEFMRAVKYIIDKAESLGRPVVINISYGTNEGPHDGTSLFEEYLDEMALRWKTSIVVASGNEGDKSHHKYVKLQDNMLKPIEFSVGSGERNLRIEIWKKFSDDFSFSIQNPSGVSSPSIDKNTGEINMILGNTNMRAFFVSATPYTLREKAVIELKGNPYIQEGIWKITLDAKEIVEGDVDIYLPISEKLSRDTKFLDSNLNLTITTPATSKRVISVGSYDYNKGTSSVFSGRGDIDRKVVKPDIVAPGEEIVSSIPGGGVGALSGTSMAAPHVTGSLALLMEWGIVDKNDPFLYGDRIKALLLKNAVRDKEFLKYPDSIWGYGKLNLKNINLANFRDLYRKEDNNLKEYVIEYQGDIKEELGQMGIEKVQMIDDRYAVIYVPDDFNVEILVEEIDNIVCIKKPYKMVPLIDTSVEEIGAKFFHNHPYIPLTGRGVLVAIIDSGIDYSHPDFIYEDDTSKIVSIWDQTLEGNPPEGFISGREYTREEINEAIKTGEKLETKDETGHGTRVAGIIGSRGRADEKYVGVAPDSEFVVVKLRDDEGYYNSADLMLGIKYAYEKALELKMPLVINISLGTNEGSHDGKSMIENYIYELTRNRGIIAVAGAGNEGDTKTHYSGKFNNTGEVQEVELRVGENQGDLDVYIWGRKPDRISLGFVSPTGDAIEKIPAKLSETELVKFTMEGVETNVIYKFPDELTGDEFIYISFSNIKPGTWIIRLYGDYIVDGKYDMYLPNKVLLSQGTEFLKADPYGTIVTPATAEAIITVGAYNHKDNSLYRASSRGPTRDDRIKPDLVAPGVNITTTVPGGGYGSLTGTSASGAHAAGAVALLLQWGIVEENDPRLYSQKVKTYLIRGTNMREGDTYPNISWGYGILNLRRAFEKIRSVFNWNYSRQVKDENI
;
A
#
# COMPACT_ATOMS: atom_id res chain seq x y z
N MET A 1 -30.67 -37.56 38.96
CA MET A 1 -31.04 -36.66 37.84
C MET A 1 -32.07 -37.40 37.03
N ASN A 2 -33.14 -36.73 36.61
CA ASN A 2 -34.06 -37.33 35.65
C ASN A 2 -33.36 -37.37 34.29
N PHE A 3 -33.65 -38.39 33.47
CA PHE A 3 -32.98 -38.61 32.19
C PHE A 3 -33.97 -38.35 31.05
N GLU A 4 -33.73 -37.32 30.25
CA GLU A 4 -34.66 -36.89 29.21
C GLU A 4 -34.28 -37.46 27.84
N VAL A 5 -35.28 -37.76 27.02
CA VAL A 5 -35.11 -38.11 25.59
C VAL A 5 -36.16 -37.41 24.74
N ILE A 6 -35.76 -36.98 23.54
CA ILE A 6 -36.68 -36.47 22.53
C ILE A 6 -37.18 -37.68 21.75
N VAL A 7 -38.50 -37.86 21.65
CA VAL A 7 -39.11 -38.92 20.85
C VAL A 7 -39.89 -38.33 19.68
N LYS A 8 -39.72 -38.96 18.51
CA LYS A 8 -40.67 -38.84 17.41
C LYS A 8 -41.68 -39.96 17.56
N TYR A 9 -42.97 -39.63 17.49
CA TYR A 9 -44.03 -40.56 17.86
C TYR A 9 -45.28 -40.39 16.99
N HIS A 10 -46.18 -41.37 17.05
CA HIS A 10 -47.53 -41.29 16.50
C HIS A 10 -48.56 -41.88 17.47
N GLY A 11 -49.82 -41.46 17.37
CA GLY A 11 -50.89 -41.92 18.28
C GLY A 11 -50.94 -41.15 19.60
N SER A 12 -51.23 -41.83 20.72
CA SER A 12 -51.21 -41.23 22.06
C SER A 12 -50.12 -41.87 22.92
N LEU A 13 -49.40 -41.03 23.68
CA LEU A 13 -48.37 -41.43 24.64
C LEU A 13 -48.91 -41.64 26.06
N ASP A 14 -50.22 -41.59 26.28
CA ASP A 14 -50.80 -41.74 27.63
C ASP A 14 -50.53 -43.14 28.23
N LYS A 15 -50.43 -44.16 27.37
CA LYS A 15 -50.00 -45.52 27.74
C LYS A 15 -48.62 -45.54 28.41
N LEU A 16 -47.65 -44.81 27.87
CA LEU A 16 -46.30 -44.72 28.44
C LEU A 16 -46.31 -44.03 29.80
N LYS A 17 -47.13 -42.97 29.97
CA LYS A 17 -47.31 -42.31 31.28
C LYS A 17 -47.85 -43.29 32.33
N GLU A 18 -48.84 -44.11 31.97
CA GLU A 18 -49.49 -45.05 32.90
C GLU A 18 -48.63 -46.28 33.21
N GLU A 19 -47.98 -46.88 32.21
CA GLU A 19 -47.25 -48.16 32.36
C GLU A 19 -45.82 -47.98 32.86
N MET A 20 -45.09 -46.96 32.38
CA MET A 20 -43.70 -46.70 32.80
C MET A 20 -43.61 -45.67 33.94
N GLY A 21 -44.68 -44.91 34.20
CA GLY A 21 -44.67 -43.86 35.23
C GLY A 21 -43.66 -42.75 34.93
N VAL A 22 -43.58 -42.38 33.65
CA VAL A 22 -42.68 -41.35 33.07
C VAL A 22 -43.46 -40.06 32.81
N GLU A 23 -42.78 -38.92 32.89
CA GLU A 23 -43.38 -37.65 32.48
C GLU A 23 -43.20 -37.49 30.97
N VAL A 24 -44.24 -37.03 30.27
CA VAL A 24 -44.24 -36.86 28.81
C VAL A 24 -44.79 -35.49 28.47
N GLU A 25 -43.92 -34.64 27.92
CA GLU A 25 -44.23 -33.30 27.44
C GLU A 25 -44.41 -33.33 25.92
N VAL A 26 -45.66 -33.24 25.46
CA VAL A 26 -45.98 -33.24 24.03
C VAL A 26 -45.68 -31.87 23.43
N LEU A 27 -44.70 -31.80 22.52
CA LEU A 27 -44.33 -30.56 21.83
C LEU A 27 -45.26 -30.30 20.63
N ASN A 28 -45.70 -31.34 19.93
CA ASN A 28 -46.72 -31.34 18.88
C ASN A 28 -47.14 -32.78 18.52
N GLU A 29 -48.05 -32.95 17.55
CA GLU A 29 -48.58 -34.25 17.08
C GLU A 29 -47.55 -35.28 16.59
N ARG A 30 -46.25 -34.94 16.51
CA ARG A 30 -45.18 -35.82 16.05
C ARG A 30 -43.98 -35.92 17.00
N PHE A 31 -43.87 -35.03 17.98
CA PHE A 31 -42.68 -34.90 18.84
C PHE A 31 -43.06 -34.66 20.29
N ALA A 32 -42.40 -35.37 21.21
CA ALA A 32 -42.52 -35.21 22.64
C ALA A 32 -41.16 -35.36 23.33
N ILE A 33 -41.04 -34.83 24.54
CA ILE A 33 -39.93 -35.11 25.46
C ILE A 33 -40.45 -36.14 26.47
N ILE A 34 -39.68 -37.20 26.72
CA ILE A 34 -39.97 -38.19 27.77
C ILE A 34 -38.90 -38.10 28.84
N THR A 35 -39.32 -37.87 30.08
CA THR A 35 -38.46 -37.76 31.25
C THR A 35 -38.51 -39.06 32.04
N LEU A 36 -37.43 -39.83 31.90
CA LEU A 36 -37.20 -41.14 32.51
C LEU A 36 -36.55 -41.00 33.89
N LYS A 37 -36.65 -42.06 34.72
CA LYS A 37 -36.02 -42.11 36.04
C LYS A 37 -34.56 -42.57 35.98
N GLU A 38 -34.26 -43.51 35.09
CA GLU A 38 -32.90 -44.03 34.85
C GLU A 38 -32.61 -44.16 33.35
N GLU A 39 -31.35 -43.97 32.92
CA GLU A 39 -30.93 -44.09 31.51
C GLU A 39 -31.21 -45.48 30.92
N SER A 40 -31.19 -46.52 31.75
CA SER A 40 -31.51 -47.90 31.38
C SER A 40 -32.94 -48.08 30.86
N ASP A 41 -33.87 -47.18 31.22
CA ASP A 41 -35.26 -47.22 30.79
C ASP A 41 -35.46 -46.76 29.33
N VAL A 42 -34.48 -46.10 28.71
CA VAL A 42 -34.54 -45.66 27.30
C VAL A 42 -34.83 -46.83 26.36
N ASN A 43 -34.25 -48.00 26.64
CA ASN A 43 -34.45 -49.19 25.80
C ASN A 43 -35.89 -49.72 25.85
N LYS A 44 -36.63 -49.49 26.94
CA LYS A 44 -38.03 -49.92 27.08
C LYS A 44 -38.98 -49.10 26.22
N LEU A 45 -38.59 -47.86 25.87
CA LEU A 45 -39.37 -47.02 24.94
C LEU A 45 -39.41 -47.61 23.51
N LEU A 46 -38.45 -48.46 23.14
CA LEU A 46 -38.42 -49.15 21.84
C LEU A 46 -39.46 -50.29 21.74
N ASP A 47 -40.03 -50.73 22.86
CA ASP A 47 -41.06 -51.78 22.91
C ASP A 47 -42.48 -51.21 22.65
N TYR A 48 -42.63 -49.89 22.54
CA TYR A 48 -43.91 -49.20 22.26
C TYR A 48 -44.02 -48.87 20.77
N GLU A 49 -45.03 -49.43 20.10
CA GLU A 49 -45.29 -49.20 18.66
C GLU A 49 -45.53 -47.71 18.34
N GLU A 50 -46.02 -46.94 19.32
CA GLU A 50 -46.26 -45.51 19.23
C GLU A 50 -44.95 -44.67 19.07
N ILE A 51 -43.78 -45.21 19.42
CA ILE A 51 -42.47 -44.54 19.35
C ILE A 51 -41.76 -44.86 18.03
N GLU A 52 -41.63 -43.87 17.14
CA GLU A 52 -40.98 -44.04 15.83
C GLU A 52 -39.46 -43.85 15.86
N TYR A 53 -38.97 -42.96 16.73
CA TYR A 53 -37.55 -42.65 16.88
C TYR A 53 -37.26 -42.05 18.26
N ILE A 54 -36.07 -42.31 18.79
CA ILE A 54 -35.60 -41.79 20.08
C ILE A 54 -34.25 -41.12 19.85
N GLU A 55 -34.14 -39.87 20.29
CA GLU A 55 -32.92 -39.07 20.25
C GLU A 55 -32.58 -38.62 21.67
N ARG A 56 -31.30 -38.76 22.05
CA ARG A 56 -30.81 -38.25 23.34
C ARG A 56 -30.58 -36.75 23.21
N PRO A 57 -30.97 -35.91 24.18
CA PRO A 57 -30.67 -34.49 24.16
C PRO A 57 -29.15 -34.30 24.19
N PHE A 58 -28.64 -33.50 23.26
CA PHE A 58 -27.22 -33.15 23.23
C PHE A 58 -26.93 -32.15 24.36
N ILE A 59 -25.87 -32.40 25.13
CA ILE A 59 -25.34 -31.42 26.07
C ILE A 59 -24.55 -30.39 25.27
N LEU A 60 -25.07 -29.18 25.16
CA LEU A 60 -24.34 -28.04 24.60
C LEU A 60 -23.38 -27.48 25.68
N GLY A 61 -22.08 -27.76 25.53
CA GLY A 61 -21.00 -27.13 26.28
C GLY A 61 -20.32 -26.02 25.46
N PRO A 62 -19.57 -25.09 26.10
CA PRO A 62 -18.77 -24.12 25.37
C PRO A 62 -17.68 -24.83 24.55
N SER A 63 -17.62 -24.53 23.26
CA SER A 63 -16.65 -25.13 22.33
C SER A 63 -15.33 -24.34 22.38
N LEU A 64 -14.26 -24.98 22.86
CA LEU A 64 -12.89 -24.42 22.90
C LEU A 64 -12.08 -24.72 21.62
N THR A 65 -12.62 -25.51 20.70
CA THR A 65 -11.87 -26.14 19.59
C THR A 65 -11.45 -25.19 18.46
N SER A 66 -11.90 -23.93 18.45
CA SER A 66 -11.42 -22.92 17.47
C SER A 66 -9.99 -22.47 17.75
N PHE A 67 -9.56 -22.43 19.00
CA PHE A 67 -8.19 -22.06 19.40
C PHE A 67 -7.19 -23.18 19.06
N GLU A 68 -7.58 -24.44 19.25
CA GLU A 68 -6.83 -25.61 18.78
C GLU A 68 -6.67 -25.59 17.25
N ALA A 69 -7.75 -25.29 16.51
CA ALA A 69 -7.74 -25.23 15.04
C ALA A 69 -6.83 -24.13 14.47
N SER A 70 -6.63 -23.03 15.20
CA SER A 70 -5.69 -21.95 14.88
C SER A 70 -4.28 -22.17 15.48
N GLY A 71 -4.06 -23.29 16.17
CA GLY A 71 -2.78 -23.67 16.77
C GLY A 71 -2.35 -22.80 17.95
N VAL A 72 -3.26 -21.98 18.51
CA VAL A 72 -2.97 -21.02 19.58
C VAL A 72 -2.56 -21.72 20.86
N ASP A 73 -3.32 -22.72 21.31
CA ASP A 73 -3.08 -23.37 22.61
C ASP A 73 -1.72 -24.07 22.62
N SER A 74 -1.44 -24.87 21.58
CA SER A 74 -0.13 -25.52 21.37
C SER A 74 1.04 -24.53 21.21
N PHE A 75 0.78 -23.28 20.81
CA PHE A 75 1.81 -22.25 20.74
C PHE A 75 2.07 -21.65 22.12
N LYS A 76 1.02 -21.26 22.85
CA LYS A 76 1.11 -20.73 24.22
C LYS A 76 1.74 -21.73 25.19
N ASP A 77 1.36 -23.01 25.12
CA ASP A 77 1.96 -24.09 25.92
C ASP A 77 3.46 -24.28 25.63
N LYS A 78 3.90 -23.95 24.40
CA LYS A 78 5.31 -24.06 23.98
C LYS A 78 6.14 -22.84 24.35
N THR A 79 5.55 -21.64 24.33
CA THR A 79 6.29 -20.36 24.43
C THR A 79 6.11 -19.66 25.77
N GLY A 80 5.01 -19.89 26.48
CA GLY A 80 4.63 -19.16 27.70
C GLY A 80 4.03 -17.77 27.45
N LEU A 81 3.82 -17.38 26.18
CA LEU A 81 3.35 -16.07 25.77
C LEU A 81 1.87 -15.84 26.14
N THR A 82 1.54 -14.61 26.54
CA THR A 82 0.24 -14.21 27.09
C THR A 82 -0.32 -12.90 26.53
N GLY A 83 0.45 -12.19 25.70
CA GLY A 83 0.18 -10.86 25.18
C GLY A 83 0.51 -9.74 26.16
N ASP A 84 1.33 -10.00 27.19
CA ASP A 84 1.73 -8.97 28.15
C ASP A 84 2.53 -7.86 27.46
N GLY A 85 2.46 -6.65 28.00
CA GLY A 85 3.04 -5.45 27.40
C GLY A 85 2.39 -4.97 26.09
N VAL A 86 1.55 -5.76 25.41
CA VAL A 86 0.85 -5.36 24.17
C VAL A 86 -0.55 -4.80 24.46
N ILE A 87 -1.04 -3.92 23.57
CA ILE A 87 -2.38 -3.33 23.63
C ILE A 87 -3.27 -3.91 22.52
N LEU A 88 -4.52 -4.25 22.87
CA LEU A 88 -5.60 -4.59 21.94
C LEU A 88 -6.49 -3.35 21.73
N GLY A 89 -6.43 -2.77 20.54
CA GLY A 89 -7.31 -1.67 20.11
C GLY A 89 -8.59 -2.20 19.47
N ILE A 90 -9.76 -2.02 20.09
CA ILE A 90 -11.03 -2.52 19.57
C ILE A 90 -11.91 -1.36 19.10
N ILE A 91 -12.25 -1.29 17.81
CA ILE A 91 -13.14 -0.26 17.25
C ILE A 91 -14.46 -0.90 16.84
N ASP A 92 -15.50 -0.77 17.67
CA ASP A 92 -16.74 -1.54 17.53
C ASP A 92 -17.98 -0.86 18.20
N SER A 93 -19.02 -1.61 18.55
CA SER A 93 -20.26 -1.16 19.20
C SER A 93 -20.11 -0.74 20.66
N GLY A 94 -18.96 -1.04 21.27
CA GLY A 94 -18.66 -0.83 22.68
C GLY A 94 -18.03 -2.07 23.31
N ILE A 95 -17.98 -2.11 24.64
CA ILE A 95 -17.51 -3.26 25.42
C ILE A 95 -18.23 -3.31 26.78
N ASP A 96 -18.69 -4.49 27.21
CA ASP A 96 -19.19 -4.66 28.57
C ASP A 96 -18.03 -4.71 29.57
N TYR A 97 -17.61 -3.55 30.08
CA TYR A 97 -16.51 -3.42 31.04
C TYR A 97 -16.74 -4.13 32.38
N LYS A 98 -17.99 -4.52 32.69
CA LYS A 98 -18.33 -5.32 33.89
C LYS A 98 -18.23 -6.83 33.63
N HIS A 99 -17.96 -7.25 32.39
CA HIS A 99 -17.84 -8.66 32.03
C HIS A 99 -16.57 -9.30 32.66
N PRO A 100 -16.66 -10.45 33.35
CA PRO A 100 -15.54 -11.04 34.08
C PRO A 100 -14.25 -11.26 33.28
N PHE A 101 -14.35 -11.53 31.97
CA PHE A 101 -13.17 -11.72 31.09
C PHE A 101 -12.26 -10.47 31.00
N PHE A 102 -12.79 -9.28 31.25
CA PHE A 102 -12.06 -8.01 31.19
C PHE A 102 -11.68 -7.47 32.58
N ILE A 103 -11.76 -8.32 33.61
CA ILE A 103 -11.31 -8.05 34.97
C ILE A 103 -10.07 -8.91 35.24
N LYS A 104 -9.01 -8.31 35.81
CA LYS A 104 -7.76 -8.95 36.22
C LYS A 104 -7.95 -9.66 37.57
N GLU A 105 -7.04 -10.55 37.94
CA GLU A 105 -7.14 -11.32 39.19
C GLU A 105 -7.13 -10.45 40.46
N ASP A 106 -6.55 -9.25 40.39
CA ASP A 106 -6.54 -8.24 41.47
C ASP A 106 -7.85 -7.43 41.58
N GLY A 107 -8.82 -7.69 40.69
CA GLY A 107 -10.09 -6.98 40.62
C GLY A 107 -10.07 -5.67 39.82
N THR A 108 -8.93 -5.30 39.21
CA THR A 108 -8.85 -4.16 38.30
C THR A 108 -9.27 -4.51 36.87
N SER A 109 -9.56 -3.53 36.02
CA SER A 109 -9.92 -3.77 34.63
C SER A 109 -8.70 -4.01 33.74
N LYS A 110 -8.84 -4.89 32.74
CA LYS A 110 -7.97 -4.97 31.56
C LYS A 110 -8.18 -3.80 30.60
N ILE A 111 -9.30 -3.08 30.73
CA ILE A 111 -9.62 -1.94 29.87
C ILE A 111 -8.98 -0.69 30.47
N ILE A 112 -7.99 -0.15 29.77
CA ILE A 112 -7.20 0.99 30.22
C ILE A 112 -7.80 2.33 29.76
N SER A 113 -8.58 2.34 28.68
CA SER A 113 -9.47 3.46 28.35
C SER A 113 -10.61 3.05 27.41
N ILE A 114 -11.76 3.73 27.53
CA ILE A 114 -12.93 3.61 26.67
C ILE A 114 -13.28 4.98 26.10
N TRP A 115 -13.38 5.11 24.78
CA TRP A 115 -13.90 6.32 24.15
C TRP A 115 -15.28 6.07 23.50
N ASP A 116 -16.32 6.71 24.04
CA ASP A 116 -17.66 6.72 23.44
C ASP A 116 -17.84 7.93 22.52
N GLN A 117 -17.70 7.74 21.21
CA GLN A 117 -17.91 8.81 20.22
C GLN A 117 -19.39 9.22 20.07
N THR A 118 -20.33 8.42 20.58
CA THR A 118 -21.78 8.67 20.46
C THR A 118 -22.29 9.63 21.54
N ARG A 119 -21.50 9.85 22.60
CA ARG A 119 -21.84 10.65 23.77
C ARG A 119 -21.20 12.04 23.70
N GLU A 120 -21.89 13.06 24.19
CA GLU A 120 -21.32 14.40 24.37
C GLU A 120 -20.79 14.56 25.80
N GLY A 121 -19.69 15.28 25.97
CA GLY A 121 -19.15 15.62 27.29
C GLY A 121 -17.65 15.87 27.26
N ASN A 122 -16.87 14.89 27.74
CA ASN A 122 -15.42 14.99 27.97
C ASN A 122 -14.63 14.25 26.87
N PRO A 123 -14.36 14.85 25.70
CA PRO A 123 -13.58 14.19 24.65
C PRO A 123 -12.13 13.95 25.10
N PRO A 124 -11.44 12.93 24.55
CA PRO A 124 -10.00 12.79 24.73
C PRO A 124 -9.24 14.01 24.19
N GLU A 125 -8.03 14.22 24.70
CA GLU A 125 -7.16 15.31 24.26
C GLU A 125 -6.91 15.25 22.73
N GLY A 126 -6.98 16.40 22.07
CA GLY A 126 -6.92 16.50 20.61
C GLY A 126 -8.24 16.25 19.85
N PHE A 127 -9.33 15.88 20.54
CA PHE A 127 -10.63 15.63 19.92
C PHE A 127 -11.71 16.61 20.40
N THR A 128 -12.73 16.86 19.55
CA THR A 128 -13.77 17.87 19.79
C THR A 128 -15.11 17.31 20.27
N SER A 129 -15.27 15.98 20.29
CA SER A 129 -16.53 15.31 20.66
C SER A 129 -16.29 13.88 21.14
N GLY A 130 -17.30 13.30 21.82
CA GLY A 130 -17.20 12.02 22.51
C GLY A 130 -17.10 12.16 24.03
N TYR A 131 -16.95 11.04 24.71
CA TYR A 131 -16.66 10.96 26.14
C TYR A 131 -15.59 9.88 26.40
N GLU A 132 -14.45 10.24 26.98
CA GLU A 132 -13.43 9.30 27.46
C GLU A 132 -13.72 8.85 28.90
N TYR A 133 -13.59 7.55 29.16
CA TYR A 133 -13.49 6.96 30.49
C TYR A 133 -12.11 6.34 30.67
N THR A 134 -11.38 6.80 31.67
CA THR A 134 -10.03 6.31 31.99
C THR A 134 -10.09 4.98 32.74
N SER A 135 -8.94 4.31 32.88
CA SER A 135 -8.82 3.14 33.76
C SER A 135 -9.26 3.42 35.20
N GLU A 136 -9.06 4.65 35.72
CA GLU A 136 -9.54 5.01 37.06
C GLU A 136 -11.08 5.04 37.13
N ASP A 137 -11.73 5.67 36.15
CA ASP A 137 -13.20 5.70 36.05
C ASP A 137 -13.79 4.29 35.98
N ILE A 138 -13.19 3.42 35.17
CA ILE A 138 -13.63 2.03 34.99
C ILE A 138 -13.43 1.22 36.28
N ASN A 139 -12.27 1.37 36.94
CA ASN A 139 -11.97 0.69 38.20
C ASN A 139 -12.84 1.18 39.38
N ASN A 140 -13.27 2.44 39.36
CA ASN A 140 -14.24 2.96 40.35
C ASN A 140 -15.66 2.47 40.04
N ALA A 141 -16.02 2.34 38.75
CA ALA A 141 -17.29 1.75 38.35
C ALA A 141 -17.41 0.25 38.71
N LEU A 142 -16.31 -0.51 38.64
CA LEU A 142 -16.25 -1.89 39.15
C LEU A 142 -16.47 -1.99 40.67
N LYS A 143 -16.19 -0.93 41.44
CA LYS A 143 -16.38 -0.86 42.89
C LYS A 143 -17.78 -0.38 43.31
N GLY A 144 -18.65 -0.03 42.36
CA GLY A 144 -20.05 0.34 42.61
C GLY A 144 -20.46 1.76 42.23
N GLU A 145 -19.56 2.56 41.64
CA GLU A 145 -19.98 3.74 40.87
C GLU A 145 -20.58 3.31 39.52
N ASP A 146 -21.31 4.18 38.82
CA ASP A 146 -21.94 3.82 37.54
C ASP A 146 -21.51 4.78 36.43
N ILE A 147 -20.65 4.30 35.52
CA ILE A 147 -20.39 4.99 34.27
C ILE A 147 -21.52 4.66 33.28
N PRO A 148 -22.23 5.66 32.71
CA PRO A 148 -23.34 5.40 31.78
C PRO A 148 -22.79 5.07 30.39
N PHE A 149 -22.22 3.88 30.28
CA PHE A 149 -21.67 3.27 29.09
C PHE A 149 -22.16 1.82 29.01
N PHE A 150 -22.76 1.46 27.87
CA PHE A 150 -23.30 0.13 27.61
C PHE A 150 -23.07 -0.22 26.14
N ASP A 151 -22.59 -1.45 25.90
CA ASP A 151 -22.64 -2.09 24.58
C ASP A 151 -24.06 -2.64 24.37
N GLN A 152 -24.85 -1.92 23.58
CA GLN A 152 -26.26 -2.26 23.32
C GLN A 152 -26.42 -3.33 22.23
N ILE A 153 -25.37 -3.61 21.46
CA ILE A 153 -25.39 -4.57 20.35
C ILE A 153 -24.72 -5.88 20.79
N GLY A 154 -23.69 -5.81 21.64
CA GLY A 154 -22.95 -6.96 22.15
C GLY A 154 -21.85 -7.48 21.23
N HIS A 155 -21.74 -6.92 20.02
CA HIS A 155 -20.77 -7.34 19.01
C HIS A 155 -19.33 -7.02 19.45
N GLY A 156 -19.07 -5.79 19.89
CA GLY A 156 -17.75 -5.38 20.39
C GLY A 156 -17.33 -6.13 21.66
N THR A 157 -18.28 -6.45 22.55
CA THR A 157 -18.05 -7.33 23.71
C THR A 157 -17.61 -8.74 23.27
N HIS A 158 -18.19 -9.29 22.21
CA HIS A 158 -17.85 -10.62 21.69
C HIS A 158 -16.49 -10.66 20.99
N VAL A 159 -16.23 -9.68 20.13
CA VAL A 159 -14.94 -9.47 19.45
C VAL A 159 -13.80 -9.32 20.45
N SER A 160 -14.00 -8.50 21.48
CA SER A 160 -13.01 -8.27 22.54
C SER A 160 -12.69 -9.56 23.31
N GLY A 161 -13.69 -10.39 23.60
CA GLY A 161 -13.51 -11.65 24.30
C GLY A 161 -12.69 -12.69 23.52
N ILE A 162 -12.82 -12.75 22.19
CA ILE A 162 -12.04 -13.67 21.35
C ILE A 162 -10.55 -13.30 21.43
N ALA A 163 -10.22 -12.03 21.18
CA ALA A 163 -8.85 -11.55 21.24
C ALA A 163 -8.25 -11.71 22.66
N SER A 164 -9.03 -11.41 23.69
CA SER A 164 -8.62 -11.54 25.11
C SER A 164 -8.53 -12.99 25.60
N THR A 165 -9.11 -13.97 24.89
CA THR A 165 -8.92 -15.40 25.23
C THR A 165 -7.57 -15.90 24.72
N ILE A 166 -7.18 -15.42 23.54
CA ILE A 166 -5.88 -15.74 22.92
C ILE A 166 -4.75 -15.01 23.67
N ALA A 167 -4.89 -13.70 23.88
CA ALA A 167 -3.93 -12.84 24.55
C ALA A 167 -4.49 -12.33 25.91
N PRO A 168 -4.51 -13.19 26.96
CA PRO A 168 -5.20 -12.89 28.22
C PRO A 168 -4.62 -11.76 29.04
N ASN A 169 -3.34 -11.40 28.85
CA ASN A 169 -2.66 -10.36 29.63
C ASN A 169 -2.54 -9.02 28.89
N SER A 170 -2.94 -8.95 27.60
CA SER A 170 -2.98 -7.67 26.90
C SER A 170 -4.02 -6.72 27.52
N ASP A 171 -3.68 -5.43 27.58
CA ASP A 171 -4.63 -4.39 27.97
C ASP A 171 -5.45 -3.93 26.77
N ILE A 172 -6.66 -3.41 27.01
CA ILE A 172 -7.63 -3.06 25.98
C ILE A 172 -7.85 -1.55 25.93
N ILE A 173 -7.81 -0.98 24.73
CA ILE A 173 -8.36 0.35 24.43
C ILE A 173 -9.57 0.13 23.53
N ALA A 174 -10.76 0.47 24.01
CA ALA A 174 -12.01 0.30 23.27
C ALA A 174 -12.56 1.64 22.76
N VAL A 175 -13.02 1.68 21.52
CA VAL A 175 -13.70 2.84 20.93
C VAL A 175 -15.06 2.43 20.42
N LYS A 176 -16.11 3.09 20.94
CA LYS A 176 -17.49 2.91 20.49
C LYS A 176 -17.81 3.91 19.39
N VAL A 177 -18.16 3.39 18.20
CA VAL A 177 -18.48 4.19 17.01
C VAL A 177 -19.97 4.13 16.65
N GLY A 178 -20.48 5.17 15.99
CA GLY A 178 -21.88 5.25 15.54
C GLY A 178 -22.56 6.58 15.86
N THR A 179 -23.88 6.63 15.70
CA THR A 179 -24.72 7.80 16.04
C THR A 179 -25.84 7.41 17.01
N LYS A 180 -26.40 8.39 17.74
CA LYS A 180 -27.50 8.16 18.70
C LYS A 180 -28.79 7.73 17.95
N GLY A 181 -29.16 6.45 18.00
CA GLY A 181 -30.41 5.94 17.40
C GLY A 181 -30.46 4.42 17.29
N ILE A 182 -31.58 3.90 16.74
CA ILE A 182 -31.80 2.45 16.49
C ILE A 182 -31.13 2.02 15.17
N GLU A 183 -30.90 2.94 14.22
CA GLU A 183 -30.18 2.71 12.96
C GLU A 183 -28.70 3.09 13.13
N SER A 184 -27.93 2.27 13.86
CA SER A 184 -26.55 2.58 14.28
C SER A 184 -25.51 2.38 13.17
N PHE A 185 -25.43 3.31 12.23
CA PHE A 185 -24.35 3.35 11.23
C PHE A 185 -23.21 4.28 11.66
N ALA A 186 -21.97 3.80 11.57
CA ALA A 186 -20.75 4.60 11.72
C ALA A 186 -20.23 5.06 10.34
N ARG A 187 -19.60 6.23 10.28
CA ARG A 187 -18.98 6.78 9.07
C ARG A 187 -17.46 6.57 9.15
N THR A 188 -16.78 6.61 8.01
CA THR A 188 -15.31 6.48 7.94
C THR A 188 -14.57 7.45 8.88
N THR A 189 -15.10 8.66 9.08
CA THR A 189 -14.49 9.66 9.98
C THR A 189 -14.59 9.32 11.47
N GLU A 190 -15.52 8.43 11.90
CA GLU A 190 -15.49 7.84 13.25
C GLU A 190 -14.28 6.89 13.39
N PHE A 191 -14.07 6.00 12.41
CA PHE A 191 -12.97 5.03 12.41
C PHE A 191 -11.60 5.72 12.31
N MET A 192 -11.44 6.73 11.44
CA MET A 192 -10.17 7.46 11.32
C MET A 192 -9.74 8.04 12.67
N ARG A 193 -10.67 8.73 13.35
CA ARG A 193 -10.46 9.26 14.71
C ARG A 193 -10.15 8.16 15.72
N ALA A 194 -10.87 7.04 15.68
CA ALA A 194 -10.66 5.91 16.59
C ALA A 194 -9.26 5.29 16.45
N VAL A 195 -8.78 5.10 15.22
CA VAL A 195 -7.42 4.61 14.93
C VAL A 195 -6.38 5.57 15.47
N LYS A 196 -6.49 6.88 15.18
CA LYS A 196 -5.56 7.89 15.72
C LYS A 196 -5.53 7.85 17.25
N TYR A 197 -6.69 7.86 17.89
CA TYR A 197 -6.82 7.84 19.34
C TYR A 197 -6.13 6.62 19.99
N ILE A 198 -6.31 5.42 19.42
CA ILE A 198 -5.68 4.19 19.91
C ILE A 198 -4.15 4.27 19.75
N ILE A 199 -3.65 4.75 18.61
CA ILE A 199 -2.20 4.88 18.36
C ILE A 199 -1.59 5.93 19.29
N ASP A 200 -2.20 7.12 19.42
CA ASP A 200 -1.75 8.18 20.32
C ASP A 200 -1.61 7.68 21.76
N LYS A 201 -2.59 6.89 22.24
CA LYS A 201 -2.55 6.30 23.59
C LYS A 201 -1.47 5.23 23.69
N ALA A 202 -1.33 4.34 22.70
CA ALA A 202 -0.32 3.29 22.71
C ALA A 202 1.12 3.85 22.71
N GLU A 203 1.36 4.88 21.89
CA GLU A 203 2.58 5.68 21.85
C GLU A 203 2.85 6.36 23.20
N SER A 204 1.84 7.04 23.78
CA SER A 204 1.98 7.69 25.10
C SER A 204 2.26 6.72 26.27
N LEU A 205 1.97 5.43 26.08
CA LEU A 205 2.22 4.35 27.04
C LEU A 205 3.50 3.57 26.73
N GLY A 206 4.21 3.87 25.63
CA GLY A 206 5.41 3.16 25.20
C GLY A 206 5.17 1.70 24.81
N ARG A 207 3.97 1.35 24.31
CA ARG A 207 3.54 -0.05 24.11
C ARG A 207 3.09 -0.35 22.68
N PRO A 208 3.45 -1.51 22.10
CA PRO A 208 2.95 -1.93 20.79
C PRO A 208 1.43 -2.17 20.80
N VAL A 209 0.79 -2.03 19.64
CA VAL A 209 -0.68 -2.13 19.53
C VAL A 209 -1.15 -2.92 18.31
N VAL A 210 -2.16 -3.77 18.53
CA VAL A 210 -2.92 -4.45 17.47
C VAL A 210 -4.34 -3.89 17.44
N ILE A 211 -4.74 -3.29 16.32
CA ILE A 211 -6.06 -2.67 16.15
C ILE A 211 -6.97 -3.60 15.35
N ASN A 212 -8.13 -3.96 15.91
CA ASN A 212 -9.17 -4.77 15.25
C ASN A 212 -10.32 -3.88 14.76
N ILE A 213 -10.61 -3.94 13.46
CA ILE A 213 -11.75 -3.28 12.81
C ILE A 213 -12.69 -4.35 12.23
N SER A 214 -13.83 -4.59 12.88
CA SER A 214 -14.85 -5.55 12.44
C SER A 214 -16.01 -4.89 11.67
N TYR A 215 -15.69 -3.90 10.83
CA TYR A 215 -16.64 -3.11 10.05
C TYR A 215 -16.17 -2.94 8.59
N GLY A 216 -17.11 -2.89 7.65
CA GLY A 216 -16.83 -2.63 6.24
C GLY A 216 -18.03 -2.07 5.46
N THR A 217 -17.79 -1.69 4.21
CA THR A 217 -18.81 -1.15 3.28
C THR A 217 -18.52 -1.54 1.82
N ASN A 218 -19.56 -1.53 0.98
CA ASN A 218 -19.48 -1.64 -0.49
C ASN A 218 -19.34 -0.27 -1.18
N GLU A 219 -18.98 0.78 -0.42
CA GLU A 219 -18.62 2.08 -0.96
C GLU A 219 -17.09 2.17 -1.14
N GLY A 220 -16.65 2.75 -2.26
CA GLY A 220 -15.22 2.85 -2.58
C GLY A 220 -14.82 2.04 -3.82
N PRO A 221 -13.54 2.12 -4.23
CA PRO A 221 -13.04 1.53 -5.47
C PRO A 221 -12.70 0.02 -5.36
N HIS A 222 -12.66 -0.54 -4.14
CA HIS A 222 -12.32 -1.92 -3.81
C HIS A 222 -10.92 -2.38 -4.30
N ASP A 223 -9.97 -1.45 -4.38
CA ASP A 223 -8.58 -1.68 -4.83
C ASP A 223 -7.53 -1.05 -3.88
N GLY A 224 -7.94 -0.65 -2.67
CA GLY A 224 -7.09 0.02 -1.69
C GLY A 224 -6.86 1.51 -1.93
N THR A 225 -7.39 2.11 -3.01
CA THR A 225 -7.12 3.52 -3.39
C THR A 225 -8.14 4.53 -2.83
N SER A 226 -8.96 4.15 -1.84
CA SER A 226 -9.79 5.14 -1.14
C SER A 226 -8.99 5.92 -0.09
N LEU A 227 -9.33 7.20 0.12
CA LEU A 227 -8.70 8.04 1.14
C LEU A 227 -8.77 7.45 2.57
N PHE A 228 -9.80 6.63 2.85
CA PHE A 228 -9.90 5.95 4.14
C PHE A 228 -8.91 4.78 4.24
N GLU A 229 -8.65 4.08 3.14
CA GLU A 229 -7.68 2.99 3.07
C GLU A 229 -6.24 3.49 3.04
N GLU A 230 -5.93 4.56 2.29
CA GLU A 230 -4.62 5.24 2.36
C GLU A 230 -4.31 5.68 3.79
N TYR A 231 -5.30 6.25 4.49
CA TYR A 231 -5.13 6.63 5.89
C TYR A 231 -4.84 5.43 6.81
N LEU A 232 -5.45 4.27 6.59
CA LEU A 232 -5.10 3.06 7.35
C LEU A 232 -3.71 2.53 6.98
N ASP A 233 -3.28 2.68 5.72
CA ASP A 233 -1.94 2.31 5.29
C ASP A 233 -0.88 3.21 5.94
N GLU A 234 -1.10 4.52 6.03
CA GLU A 234 -0.25 5.45 6.78
C GLU A 234 -0.24 5.16 8.28
N MET A 235 -1.41 4.95 8.89
CA MET A 235 -1.50 4.67 10.34
C MET A 235 -0.91 3.30 10.72
N ALA A 236 -0.85 2.34 9.78
CA ALA A 236 -0.14 1.08 9.98
C ALA A 236 1.40 1.21 9.94
N LEU A 237 1.94 2.35 9.51
CA LEU A 237 3.36 2.71 9.61
C LEU A 237 3.68 3.61 10.81
N ARG A 238 2.67 4.19 11.47
CA ARG A 238 2.87 5.01 12.66
C ARG A 238 2.89 4.15 13.92
N TRP A 239 3.92 4.34 14.75
CA TRP A 239 4.21 3.54 15.93
C TRP A 239 4.36 2.04 15.63
N LYS A 240 4.58 1.24 16.68
CA LYS A 240 4.68 -0.23 16.62
C LYS A 240 3.28 -0.84 16.48
N THR A 241 2.63 -0.56 15.34
CA THR A 241 1.20 -0.79 15.07
C THR A 241 0.97 -1.93 14.07
N SER A 242 -0.05 -2.75 14.31
CA SER A 242 -0.61 -3.69 13.33
C SER A 242 -2.12 -3.53 13.26
N ILE A 243 -2.71 -3.42 12.07
CA ILE A 243 -4.16 -3.23 11.90
C ILE A 243 -4.76 -4.47 11.21
N VAL A 244 -5.80 -5.04 11.82
CA VAL A 244 -6.54 -6.22 11.37
C VAL A 244 -7.96 -5.81 10.99
N VAL A 245 -8.43 -6.23 9.82
CA VAL A 245 -9.75 -5.86 9.28
C VAL A 245 -10.51 -7.11 8.84
N ALA A 246 -11.78 -7.22 9.20
CA ALA A 246 -12.65 -8.28 8.72
C ALA A 246 -12.96 -8.12 7.20
N SER A 247 -12.93 -9.20 6.41
CA SER A 247 -13.12 -9.09 4.94
C SER A 247 -14.55 -8.81 4.47
N GLY A 248 -15.53 -8.81 5.39
CA GLY A 248 -16.94 -8.54 5.12
C GLY A 248 -17.76 -9.80 4.83
N ASN A 249 -19.08 -9.69 4.89
CA ASN A 249 -20.02 -10.83 4.84
C ASN A 249 -20.84 -10.89 3.52
N GLU A 250 -20.30 -10.29 2.45
CA GLU A 250 -21.01 -10.04 1.18
C GLU A 250 -20.82 -11.14 0.11
N GLY A 251 -20.02 -12.18 0.39
CA GLY A 251 -19.58 -13.20 -0.57
C GLY A 251 -20.68 -14.08 -1.21
N ASP A 252 -21.87 -14.12 -0.61
CA ASP A 252 -23.07 -14.85 -1.10
C ASP A 252 -24.29 -13.94 -1.28
N LYS A 253 -24.13 -12.61 -1.17
CA LYS A 253 -25.26 -11.65 -1.13
C LYS A 253 -25.73 -11.15 -2.50
N SER A 254 -24.98 -11.40 -3.57
CA SER A 254 -25.28 -10.92 -4.93
C SER A 254 -25.36 -9.39 -5.06
N HIS A 255 -24.56 -8.66 -4.28
CA HIS A 255 -24.49 -7.19 -4.27
C HIS A 255 -23.41 -6.58 -5.16
N HIS A 256 -22.61 -7.40 -5.84
CA HIS A 256 -21.63 -6.96 -6.84
C HIS A 256 -21.95 -7.49 -8.24
N LYS A 257 -21.74 -6.63 -9.24
CA LYS A 257 -21.71 -6.98 -10.66
C LYS A 257 -20.41 -6.49 -11.28
N TYR A 258 -19.76 -7.35 -12.06
CA TYR A 258 -18.69 -6.96 -12.98
C TYR A 258 -19.14 -7.13 -14.44
N VAL A 259 -18.70 -6.21 -15.30
CA VAL A 259 -18.92 -6.20 -16.74
C VAL A 259 -17.62 -5.80 -17.44
N LYS A 260 -17.25 -6.55 -18.48
CA LYS A 260 -16.23 -6.16 -19.46
C LYS A 260 -16.93 -5.54 -20.68
N LEU A 261 -16.80 -4.22 -20.84
CA LEU A 261 -17.32 -3.49 -22.00
C LEU A 261 -16.38 -3.59 -23.20
N GLN A 262 -16.92 -3.30 -24.39
CA GLN A 262 -16.20 -3.11 -25.65
C GLN A 262 -16.86 -1.95 -26.40
N ASP A 263 -16.16 -1.35 -27.36
CA ASP A 263 -16.71 -0.24 -28.16
C ASP A 263 -18.07 -0.58 -28.78
N ASN A 264 -19.00 0.38 -28.71
CA ASN A 264 -20.38 0.26 -29.20
C ASN A 264 -21.22 -0.89 -28.56
N MET A 265 -20.78 -1.42 -27.42
CA MET A 265 -21.56 -2.40 -26.65
C MET A 265 -22.68 -1.72 -25.84
N LEU A 266 -23.92 -2.16 -26.07
CA LEU A 266 -25.05 -1.92 -25.18
C LEU A 266 -25.21 -3.11 -24.21
N LYS A 267 -25.04 -2.88 -22.91
CA LYS A 267 -25.13 -3.92 -21.87
C LYS A 267 -26.24 -3.60 -20.86
N PRO A 268 -27.39 -4.30 -20.90
CA PRO A 268 -28.37 -4.26 -19.81
C PRO A 268 -27.89 -5.09 -18.61
N ILE A 269 -28.23 -4.60 -17.41
CA ILE A 269 -27.90 -5.16 -16.10
C ILE A 269 -29.16 -5.04 -15.25
N GLU A 270 -29.63 -6.16 -14.69
CA GLU A 270 -30.90 -6.24 -13.95
C GLU A 270 -30.65 -6.50 -12.47
N PHE A 271 -31.38 -5.77 -11.62
CA PHE A 271 -31.39 -5.95 -10.17
C PHE A 271 -32.82 -5.91 -9.64
N SER A 272 -33.12 -6.70 -8.62
CA SER A 272 -34.37 -6.62 -7.88
C SER A 272 -34.25 -5.57 -6.76
N VAL A 273 -35.35 -4.89 -6.48
CA VAL A 273 -35.58 -4.12 -5.26
C VAL A 273 -36.65 -4.84 -4.45
N GLY A 274 -36.30 -5.27 -3.25
CA GLY A 274 -37.19 -5.95 -2.30
C GLY A 274 -38.17 -5.00 -1.62
N SER A 275 -39.02 -5.57 -0.76
CA SER A 275 -40.08 -4.80 -0.09
C SER A 275 -39.57 -3.97 1.08
N GLY A 276 -40.17 -2.78 1.25
CA GLY A 276 -39.83 -1.85 2.34
C GLY A 276 -38.58 -0.99 2.14
N GLU A 277 -37.91 -1.07 0.98
CA GLU A 277 -36.71 -0.28 0.69
C GLU A 277 -37.01 1.22 0.62
N ARG A 278 -36.27 2.04 1.39
CA ARG A 278 -36.49 3.51 1.46
C ARG A 278 -35.48 4.31 0.64
N ASN A 279 -34.21 3.94 0.72
CA ASN A 279 -33.12 4.60 0.00
C ASN A 279 -32.15 3.53 -0.51
N LEU A 280 -31.76 3.59 -1.77
CA LEU A 280 -30.77 2.71 -2.37
C LEU A 280 -29.72 3.55 -3.08
N ARG A 281 -28.44 3.31 -2.81
CA ARG A 281 -27.33 4.02 -3.46
C ARG A 281 -26.45 3.00 -4.18
N ILE A 282 -26.35 3.15 -5.49
CA ILE A 282 -25.60 2.26 -6.38
C ILE A 282 -24.37 3.03 -6.86
N GLU A 283 -23.19 2.43 -6.74
CA GLU A 283 -21.95 2.98 -7.31
C GLU A 283 -21.52 2.14 -8.52
N ILE A 284 -21.28 2.80 -9.65
CA ILE A 284 -20.73 2.20 -10.88
C ILE A 284 -19.29 2.73 -11.03
N TRP A 285 -18.29 1.87 -10.85
CA TRP A 285 -16.87 2.21 -10.91
C TRP A 285 -16.24 1.74 -12.22
N LYS A 286 -15.51 2.65 -12.88
CA LYS A 286 -14.83 2.40 -14.16
C LYS A 286 -13.41 2.97 -14.14
N LYS A 287 -12.61 2.64 -15.16
CA LYS A 287 -11.32 3.30 -15.39
C LYS A 287 -11.54 4.71 -15.96
N PHE A 288 -10.66 5.67 -15.65
CA PHE A 288 -10.71 7.03 -16.22
C PHE A 288 -10.48 7.07 -17.75
N SER A 289 -9.89 6.00 -18.29
CA SER A 289 -9.57 5.79 -19.70
C SER A 289 -10.81 5.49 -20.55
N ASP A 290 -11.81 4.79 -20.00
CA ASP A 290 -13.04 4.40 -20.68
C ASP A 290 -14.10 5.52 -20.72
N ASP A 291 -14.97 5.52 -21.73
CA ASP A 291 -16.11 6.43 -21.86
C ASP A 291 -17.40 5.64 -22.17
N PHE A 292 -18.43 5.84 -21.35
CA PHE A 292 -19.77 5.29 -21.55
C PHE A 292 -20.84 6.23 -21.00
N SER A 293 -22.06 6.10 -21.51
CA SER A 293 -23.26 6.65 -20.88
C SER A 293 -24.13 5.52 -20.31
N PHE A 294 -25.05 5.85 -19.40
CA PHE A 294 -26.00 4.87 -18.87
C PHE A 294 -27.43 5.41 -18.82
N SER A 295 -28.41 4.51 -18.77
CA SER A 295 -29.79 4.85 -18.41
C SER A 295 -30.31 3.84 -17.38
N ILE A 296 -31.30 4.25 -16.58
CA ILE A 296 -31.95 3.37 -15.60
C ILE A 296 -33.47 3.34 -15.85
N GLN A 297 -34.04 2.14 -15.80
CA GLN A 297 -35.44 1.85 -16.03
C GLN A 297 -36.08 1.23 -14.78
N ASN A 298 -37.26 1.72 -14.42
CA ASN A 298 -38.04 1.21 -13.29
C ASN A 298 -38.89 -0.03 -13.68
N PRO A 299 -39.49 -0.75 -12.70
CA PRO A 299 -40.30 -1.94 -12.97
C PRO A 299 -41.54 -1.70 -13.85
N SER A 300 -41.98 -0.45 -14.02
CA SER A 300 -43.06 -0.08 -14.94
C SER A 300 -42.58 0.22 -16.38
N GLY A 301 -41.29 0.08 -16.66
CA GLY A 301 -40.71 0.34 -17.97
C GLY A 301 -40.38 1.81 -18.27
N VAL A 302 -40.54 2.71 -17.29
CA VAL A 302 -40.17 4.13 -17.43
C VAL A 302 -38.65 4.26 -17.26
N SER A 303 -37.99 4.80 -18.28
CA SER A 303 -36.53 5.01 -18.29
C SER A 303 -36.13 6.46 -18.08
N SER A 304 -34.96 6.67 -17.48
CA SER A 304 -34.23 7.94 -17.53
C SER A 304 -33.80 8.27 -18.97
N PRO A 305 -33.44 9.53 -19.28
CA PRO A 305 -32.59 9.82 -20.43
C PRO A 305 -31.22 9.10 -20.28
N SER A 306 -30.42 9.11 -21.35
CA SER A 306 -29.01 8.71 -21.26
C SER A 306 -28.24 9.74 -20.44
N ILE A 307 -27.41 9.27 -19.53
CA ILE A 307 -26.63 10.05 -18.56
C ILE A 307 -25.16 9.81 -18.86
N ASP A 308 -24.41 10.87 -19.15
CA ASP A 308 -22.97 10.86 -19.36
C ASP A 308 -22.26 11.87 -18.42
N LYS A 309 -20.92 11.92 -18.48
CA LYS A 309 -20.11 12.86 -17.68
C LYS A 309 -20.39 14.35 -17.96
N ASN A 310 -20.95 14.69 -19.12
CA ASN A 310 -21.25 16.05 -19.54
C ASN A 310 -22.66 16.49 -19.09
N THR A 311 -23.52 15.53 -18.78
CA THR A 311 -24.93 15.73 -18.43
C THR A 311 -25.10 16.41 -17.05
N GLY A 312 -24.11 16.28 -16.18
CA GLY A 312 -24.14 16.83 -14.82
C GLY A 312 -24.99 15.98 -13.87
N GLU A 313 -25.63 16.63 -12.90
CA GLU A 313 -26.55 15.97 -11.96
C GLU A 313 -27.99 15.98 -12.49
N ILE A 314 -28.57 14.79 -12.67
CA ILE A 314 -30.00 14.61 -12.97
C ILE A 314 -30.76 14.29 -11.69
N ASN A 315 -31.89 14.97 -11.50
CA ASN A 315 -32.91 14.62 -10.50
C ASN A 315 -34.26 14.42 -11.23
N MET A 316 -34.89 13.26 -11.09
CA MET A 316 -36.18 12.97 -11.74
C MET A 316 -37.01 11.93 -10.98
N ILE A 317 -38.32 11.88 -11.22
CA ILE A 317 -39.21 10.88 -10.62
C ILE A 317 -39.47 9.74 -11.62
N LEU A 318 -39.18 8.51 -11.21
CA LEU A 318 -39.47 7.27 -11.93
C LEU A 318 -40.56 6.50 -11.15
N GLY A 319 -41.82 6.68 -11.54
CA GLY A 319 -42.96 6.10 -10.83
C GLY A 319 -43.19 6.80 -9.47
N ASN A 320 -43.02 6.07 -8.37
CA ASN A 320 -43.06 6.61 -6.99
C ASN A 320 -41.66 6.88 -6.40
N THR A 321 -40.60 6.64 -7.17
CA THR A 321 -39.21 6.73 -6.73
C THR A 321 -38.56 7.99 -7.28
N ASN A 322 -37.97 8.81 -6.43
CA ASN A 322 -37.10 9.90 -6.85
C ASN A 322 -35.70 9.34 -7.13
N MET A 323 -35.14 9.66 -8.30
CA MET A 323 -33.83 9.22 -8.78
C MET A 323 -32.92 10.44 -8.93
N ARG A 324 -31.78 10.39 -8.26
CA ARG A 324 -30.67 11.34 -8.44
C ARG A 324 -29.48 10.59 -9.02
N ALA A 325 -28.86 11.10 -10.07
CA ALA A 325 -27.72 10.45 -10.72
C ALA A 325 -26.69 11.45 -11.24
N PHE A 326 -25.40 11.14 -11.06
CA PHE A 326 -24.29 11.99 -11.46
C PHE A 326 -22.99 11.19 -11.61
N PHE A 327 -22.04 11.73 -12.38
CA PHE A 327 -20.66 11.24 -12.44
C PHE A 327 -19.76 12.01 -11.46
N VAL A 328 -18.75 11.31 -10.94
CA VAL A 328 -17.65 11.83 -10.14
C VAL A 328 -16.35 11.49 -10.86
N SER A 329 -15.62 12.53 -11.27
CA SER A 329 -14.31 12.41 -11.92
C SER A 329 -13.27 11.77 -10.99
N ALA A 330 -12.15 11.32 -11.56
CA ALA A 330 -11.04 10.73 -10.81
C ALA A 330 -10.60 11.67 -9.68
N THR A 331 -10.45 11.11 -8.48
CA THR A 331 -10.09 11.88 -7.29
C THR A 331 -8.56 11.91 -7.14
N PRO A 332 -8.00 12.67 -6.18
CA PRO A 332 -6.56 12.67 -5.97
C PRO A 332 -5.90 11.32 -5.69
N TYR A 333 -6.67 10.36 -5.19
CA TYR A 333 -6.19 9.10 -4.62
C TYR A 333 -6.42 7.91 -5.56
N THR A 334 -7.36 8.02 -6.49
CA THR A 334 -7.73 6.92 -7.39
C THR A 334 -7.84 7.36 -8.85
N LEU A 335 -7.25 6.55 -9.74
CA LEU A 335 -7.42 6.65 -11.19
C LEU A 335 -8.78 6.09 -11.66
N ARG A 336 -9.66 5.62 -10.75
CA ARG A 336 -11.01 5.22 -11.11
C ARG A 336 -11.97 6.41 -11.11
N GLU A 337 -12.88 6.42 -12.08
CA GLU A 337 -14.03 7.34 -12.13
C GLU A 337 -15.28 6.57 -11.66
N LYS A 338 -16.28 7.25 -11.09
CA LYS A 338 -17.55 6.61 -10.75
C LYS A 338 -18.78 7.36 -11.24
N ALA A 339 -19.86 6.63 -11.47
CA ALA A 339 -21.21 7.18 -11.45
C ALA A 339 -21.94 6.73 -10.19
N VAL A 340 -22.80 7.58 -9.66
CA VAL A 340 -23.64 7.31 -8.49
C VAL A 340 -25.10 7.40 -8.93
N ILE A 341 -25.91 6.43 -8.50
CA ILE A 341 -27.38 6.45 -8.63
C ILE A 341 -27.98 6.36 -7.22
N GLU A 342 -28.70 7.38 -6.79
CA GLU A 342 -29.44 7.43 -5.53
C GLU A 342 -30.94 7.32 -5.84
N LEU A 343 -31.57 6.24 -5.39
CA LEU A 343 -33.01 6.03 -5.46
C LEU A 343 -33.62 6.29 -4.08
N LYS A 344 -34.69 7.08 -4.02
CA LYS A 344 -35.39 7.43 -2.78
C LYS A 344 -36.91 7.26 -2.94
N GLY A 345 -37.47 6.44 -2.06
CA GLY A 345 -38.89 6.10 -2.04
C GLY A 345 -39.79 7.20 -1.47
N ASN A 346 -41.08 7.11 -1.80
CA ASN A 346 -42.13 7.87 -1.11
C ASN A 346 -43.39 7.00 -0.91
N PRO A 347 -43.52 6.28 0.22
CA PRO A 347 -42.54 6.10 1.30
C PRO A 347 -41.43 5.09 0.96
N TYR A 348 -41.64 4.23 -0.04
CA TYR A 348 -40.73 3.15 -0.45
C TYR A 348 -40.39 3.27 -1.94
N ILE A 349 -39.24 2.72 -2.33
CA ILE A 349 -38.81 2.56 -3.72
C ILE A 349 -39.76 1.58 -4.41
N GLN A 350 -39.92 1.69 -5.72
CA GLN A 350 -40.75 0.76 -6.47
C GLN A 350 -40.16 -0.66 -6.40
N GLU A 351 -40.90 -1.58 -5.79
CA GLU A 351 -40.53 -3.00 -5.71
C GLU A 351 -40.52 -3.65 -7.11
N GLY A 352 -39.63 -4.63 -7.31
CA GLY A 352 -39.52 -5.40 -8.56
C GLY A 352 -38.19 -5.22 -9.29
N ILE A 353 -38.15 -5.58 -10.57
CA ILE A 353 -36.92 -5.58 -11.37
C ILE A 353 -36.65 -4.19 -11.96
N TRP A 354 -35.53 -3.62 -11.58
CA TRP A 354 -34.94 -2.42 -12.18
C TRP A 354 -33.83 -2.81 -13.15
N LYS A 355 -33.54 -1.92 -14.11
CA LYS A 355 -32.57 -2.19 -15.18
C LYS A 355 -31.66 -0.99 -15.43
N ILE A 356 -30.36 -1.17 -15.29
CA ILE A 356 -29.33 -0.23 -15.73
C ILE A 356 -28.86 -0.68 -17.11
N THR A 357 -28.83 0.19 -18.10
CA THR A 357 -28.26 -0.09 -19.42
C THR A 357 -27.03 0.78 -19.63
N LEU A 358 -25.86 0.14 -19.74
CA LEU A 358 -24.61 0.79 -20.10
C LEU A 358 -24.49 0.86 -21.63
N ASP A 359 -23.98 1.98 -22.15
CA ASP A 359 -23.83 2.29 -23.57
C ASP A 359 -22.39 2.77 -23.83
N ALA A 360 -21.52 1.83 -24.22
CA ALA A 360 -20.08 2.02 -24.38
C ALA A 360 -19.72 2.86 -25.62
N LYS A 361 -18.81 3.84 -25.46
CA LYS A 361 -18.44 4.81 -26.51
C LYS A 361 -16.99 4.67 -26.97
N GLU A 362 -16.04 4.92 -26.08
CA GLU A 362 -14.58 4.79 -26.31
C GLU A 362 -14.02 3.96 -25.16
N ILE A 363 -13.67 2.69 -25.40
CA ILE A 363 -13.26 1.73 -24.37
C ILE A 363 -11.80 1.33 -24.57
N VAL A 364 -11.00 1.46 -23.51
CA VAL A 364 -9.57 1.12 -23.48
C VAL A 364 -9.32 -0.12 -22.63
N GLU A 365 -9.84 -0.12 -21.39
CA GLU A 365 -9.74 -1.24 -20.45
C GLU A 365 -11.08 -1.98 -20.36
N GLY A 366 -12.19 -1.24 -20.25
CA GLY A 366 -13.56 -1.76 -20.25
C GLY A 366 -14.01 -2.43 -18.95
N ASP A 367 -13.22 -2.37 -17.88
CA ASP A 367 -13.56 -2.95 -16.58
C ASP A 367 -14.55 -2.06 -15.80
N VAL A 368 -15.79 -2.53 -15.67
CA VAL A 368 -16.84 -1.85 -14.90
C VAL A 368 -17.32 -2.73 -13.76
N ASP A 369 -17.23 -2.21 -12.53
CA ASP A 369 -17.81 -2.80 -11.33
C ASP A 369 -19.04 -2.01 -10.90
N ILE A 370 -20.07 -2.68 -10.39
CA ILE A 370 -21.28 -2.06 -9.84
C ILE A 370 -21.60 -2.68 -8.50
N TYR A 371 -21.82 -1.84 -7.50
CA TYR A 371 -22.10 -2.25 -6.13
C TYR A 371 -23.45 -1.74 -5.64
N LEU A 372 -24.20 -2.63 -4.99
CA LEU A 372 -25.28 -2.27 -4.07
C LEU A 372 -24.70 -2.10 -2.65
N PRO A 373 -25.41 -1.41 -1.73
CA PRO A 373 -25.01 -1.34 -0.34
C PRO A 373 -24.88 -2.72 0.32
N ILE A 374 -24.18 -2.77 1.45
CA ILE A 374 -24.02 -4.00 2.25
C ILE A 374 -25.36 -4.56 2.74
N SER A 375 -25.42 -5.87 2.98
CA SER A 375 -26.63 -6.59 3.40
C SER A 375 -27.24 -6.10 4.72
N GLU A 376 -26.47 -5.49 5.61
CA GLU A 376 -26.97 -4.85 6.84
C GLU A 376 -27.82 -3.59 6.57
N LYS A 377 -27.82 -3.06 5.33
CA LYS A 377 -28.65 -1.93 4.89
C LYS A 377 -29.84 -2.31 4.01
N LEU A 378 -29.92 -3.56 3.55
CA LEU A 378 -30.84 -3.99 2.50
C LEU A 378 -31.78 -5.11 2.97
N SER A 379 -32.96 -5.16 2.37
CA SER A 379 -33.80 -6.37 2.40
C SER A 379 -33.15 -7.50 1.60
N ARG A 380 -33.39 -8.74 2.02
CA ARG A 380 -32.82 -9.98 1.42
C ARG A 380 -33.11 -10.15 -0.09
N ASP A 381 -34.11 -9.44 -0.60
CA ASP A 381 -34.56 -9.52 -1.99
C ASP A 381 -34.00 -8.39 -2.88
N THR A 382 -33.27 -7.42 -2.32
CA THR A 382 -32.58 -6.38 -3.08
C THR A 382 -31.19 -6.86 -3.52
N LYS A 383 -31.03 -7.25 -4.78
CA LYS A 383 -29.77 -7.86 -5.29
C LYS A 383 -29.70 -7.83 -6.82
N PHE A 384 -28.51 -8.05 -7.38
CA PHE A 384 -28.37 -8.33 -8.82
C PHE A 384 -28.96 -9.70 -9.18
N LEU A 385 -29.62 -9.80 -10.34
CA LEU A 385 -30.16 -11.07 -10.84
C LEU A 385 -29.09 -11.99 -11.45
N ASP A 386 -27.99 -11.38 -11.90
CA ASP A 386 -26.79 -12.04 -12.42
C ASP A 386 -25.59 -11.37 -11.72
N SER A 387 -25.13 -11.89 -10.58
CA SER A 387 -24.05 -11.30 -9.78
C SER A 387 -22.69 -11.94 -10.01
N ASN A 388 -21.62 -11.26 -9.62
CA ASN A 388 -20.27 -11.82 -9.57
C ASN A 388 -19.92 -12.28 -8.14
N LEU A 389 -19.01 -13.27 -8.02
CA LEU A 389 -18.63 -13.89 -6.74
C LEU A 389 -17.28 -13.37 -6.19
N ASN A 390 -16.42 -12.84 -7.07
CA ASN A 390 -15.13 -12.24 -6.73
C ASN A 390 -15.27 -10.72 -6.61
N LEU A 391 -14.35 -10.08 -5.87
CA LEU A 391 -14.40 -8.67 -5.48
C LEU A 391 -15.65 -8.31 -4.63
N THR A 392 -16.01 -9.23 -3.74
CA THR A 392 -17.03 -9.08 -2.69
C THR A 392 -16.44 -8.72 -1.33
N ILE A 393 -15.12 -8.51 -1.25
CA ILE A 393 -14.44 -7.97 -0.06
C ILE A 393 -14.83 -6.51 0.17
N THR A 394 -15.14 -6.14 1.41
CA THR A 394 -15.59 -4.78 1.75
C THR A 394 -14.44 -3.80 2.01
N THR A 395 -14.60 -2.53 1.65
CA THR A 395 -13.74 -1.42 2.10
C THR A 395 -13.86 -1.28 3.63
N PRO A 396 -12.77 -1.20 4.42
CA PRO A 396 -11.39 -0.93 4.02
C PRO A 396 -10.46 -2.16 3.99
N ALA A 397 -11.01 -3.38 3.93
CA ALA A 397 -10.20 -4.60 3.93
C ALA A 397 -9.36 -4.80 2.64
N THR A 398 -9.53 -3.92 1.63
CA THR A 398 -8.67 -3.86 0.45
C THR A 398 -7.43 -2.97 0.60
N SER A 399 -7.22 -2.30 1.75
CA SER A 399 -5.96 -1.59 2.03
C SER A 399 -4.73 -2.51 1.96
N LYS A 400 -3.57 -1.94 1.58
CA LYS A 400 -2.37 -2.72 1.27
C LYS A 400 -1.68 -3.20 2.56
N ARG A 401 -1.59 -2.34 3.58
CA ARG A 401 -0.83 -2.57 4.83
C ARG A 401 -1.67 -3.15 5.97
N VAL A 402 -3.00 -3.11 5.95
CA VAL A 402 -3.82 -3.90 6.88
C VAL A 402 -3.72 -5.41 6.64
N ILE A 403 -4.03 -6.21 7.66
CA ILE A 403 -4.20 -7.66 7.58
C ILE A 403 -5.71 -7.94 7.48
N SER A 404 -6.17 -8.27 6.28
CA SER A 404 -7.56 -8.64 6.03
C SER A 404 -7.82 -10.12 6.33
N VAL A 405 -8.92 -10.40 7.02
CA VAL A 405 -9.21 -11.74 7.56
C VAL A 405 -10.58 -12.23 7.07
N GLY A 406 -10.57 -13.33 6.32
CA GLY A 406 -11.77 -14.06 5.94
C GLY A 406 -12.15 -15.16 6.94
N SER A 407 -13.32 -15.75 6.75
CA SER A 407 -13.91 -16.73 7.67
C SER A 407 -13.89 -18.15 7.11
N TYR A 408 -13.63 -19.13 7.97
CA TYR A 408 -13.93 -20.54 7.71
C TYR A 408 -14.62 -21.21 8.90
N ASP A 409 -15.39 -22.25 8.59
CA ASP A 409 -15.96 -23.19 9.54
C ASP A 409 -14.89 -24.17 9.99
N TYR A 410 -14.48 -24.05 11.26
CA TYR A 410 -13.43 -24.88 11.84
C TYR A 410 -13.87 -26.32 12.13
N ASN A 411 -15.17 -26.57 12.32
CA ASN A 411 -15.73 -27.90 12.52
C ASN A 411 -15.78 -28.69 11.21
N LYS A 412 -16.04 -28.01 10.08
CA LYS A 412 -16.17 -28.63 8.74
C LYS A 412 -14.92 -28.52 7.87
N GLY A 413 -13.98 -27.62 8.19
CA GLY A 413 -12.80 -27.33 7.36
C GLY A 413 -13.14 -26.65 6.01
N THR A 414 -14.31 -26.00 5.94
CA THR A 414 -14.87 -25.37 4.73
C THR A 414 -14.90 -23.85 4.88
N SER A 415 -14.68 -23.14 3.79
CA SER A 415 -14.75 -21.68 3.75
C SER A 415 -16.18 -21.20 3.98
N SER A 416 -16.35 -20.15 4.77
CA SER A 416 -17.66 -19.56 5.02
C SER A 416 -18.20 -18.92 3.74
N VAL A 417 -19.40 -19.32 3.32
CA VAL A 417 -19.96 -18.88 2.03
C VAL A 417 -20.13 -17.36 1.94
N PHE A 418 -20.45 -16.72 3.07
CA PHE A 418 -20.59 -15.28 3.22
C PHE A 418 -19.26 -14.51 3.19
N SER A 419 -18.11 -15.15 3.41
CA SER A 419 -16.83 -14.45 3.54
C SER A 419 -16.50 -13.69 2.25
N GLY A 420 -16.27 -12.38 2.38
CA GLY A 420 -15.92 -11.47 1.29
C GLY A 420 -14.57 -11.84 0.66
N ARG A 421 -14.51 -11.72 -0.67
CA ARG A 421 -13.46 -12.30 -1.54
C ARG A 421 -12.82 -11.22 -2.40
N GLY A 422 -11.51 -11.28 -2.57
CA GLY A 422 -10.80 -10.48 -3.56
C GLY A 422 -11.01 -10.98 -5.00
N ASP A 423 -10.12 -10.58 -5.89
CA ASP A 423 -10.13 -10.97 -7.30
C ASP A 423 -8.70 -11.02 -7.83
N ILE A 424 -8.13 -12.23 -7.89
CA ILE A 424 -6.71 -12.46 -8.20
C ILE A 424 -6.39 -12.14 -9.66
N ASP A 425 -7.30 -12.44 -10.58
CA ASP A 425 -7.14 -12.11 -12.00
C ASP A 425 -7.07 -10.58 -12.20
N ARG A 426 -7.69 -9.82 -11.29
CA ARG A 426 -7.63 -8.35 -11.22
C ARG A 426 -6.67 -7.82 -10.13
N LYS A 427 -5.74 -8.66 -9.66
CA LYS A 427 -4.65 -8.34 -8.70
C LYS A 427 -5.08 -7.91 -7.29
N VAL A 428 -6.33 -8.13 -6.90
CA VAL A 428 -6.80 -7.91 -5.51
C VAL A 428 -6.66 -9.22 -4.75
N VAL A 429 -5.44 -9.51 -4.29
CA VAL A 429 -5.12 -10.72 -3.51
C VAL A 429 -5.57 -10.54 -2.05
N LYS A 430 -6.87 -10.74 -1.81
CA LYS A 430 -7.52 -10.63 -0.50
C LYS A 430 -8.60 -11.72 -0.34
N PRO A 431 -9.00 -12.13 0.89
CA PRO A 431 -8.37 -11.78 2.17
C PRO A 431 -6.90 -12.22 2.22
N ASP A 432 -6.10 -11.68 3.12
CA ASP A 432 -4.69 -12.08 3.24
C ASP A 432 -4.61 -13.48 3.86
N ILE A 433 -5.45 -13.76 4.87
CA ILE A 433 -5.52 -15.06 5.56
C ILE A 433 -6.98 -15.35 5.97
N VAL A 434 -7.30 -16.59 6.33
CA VAL A 434 -8.59 -16.92 6.98
C VAL A 434 -8.40 -17.49 8.39
N ALA A 435 -9.37 -17.21 9.26
CA ALA A 435 -9.41 -17.71 10.64
C ALA A 435 -10.82 -18.26 10.98
N PRO A 436 -10.97 -19.02 12.09
CA PRO A 436 -12.28 -19.53 12.52
C PRO A 436 -13.30 -18.40 12.69
N GLY A 437 -14.45 -18.50 12.03
CA GLY A 437 -15.46 -17.44 12.05
C GLY A 437 -16.92 -17.91 11.98
N GLU A 438 -17.19 -19.20 12.10
CA GLU A 438 -18.54 -19.73 12.29
C GLU A 438 -18.68 -20.37 13.68
N GLU A 439 -19.80 -20.09 14.37
CA GLU A 439 -20.15 -20.64 15.68
C GLU A 439 -19.07 -20.43 16.76
N ILE A 440 -18.46 -19.23 16.76
CA ILE A 440 -17.40 -18.86 17.70
C ILE A 440 -18.02 -18.43 19.03
N VAL A 441 -17.72 -19.16 20.10
CA VAL A 441 -18.18 -18.87 21.46
C VAL A 441 -17.28 -17.80 22.10
N SER A 442 -17.87 -16.72 22.59
CA SER A 442 -17.18 -15.63 23.31
C SER A 442 -18.14 -14.88 24.23
N SER A 443 -17.65 -13.86 24.93
CA SER A 443 -18.40 -13.01 25.86
C SER A 443 -19.57 -12.28 25.20
N ILE A 444 -20.68 -12.15 25.90
CA ILE A 444 -21.83 -11.31 25.54
C ILE A 444 -22.22 -10.41 26.72
N PRO A 445 -22.86 -9.24 26.48
CA PRO A 445 -23.21 -8.31 27.56
C PRO A 445 -24.03 -8.97 28.68
N GLY A 446 -23.74 -8.57 29.92
CA GLY A 446 -24.37 -9.15 31.12
C GLY A 446 -23.59 -10.31 31.75
N GLY A 447 -22.32 -10.51 31.39
CA GLY A 447 -21.45 -11.54 31.99
C GLY A 447 -21.62 -12.96 31.45
N GLY A 448 -22.32 -13.13 30.32
CA GLY A 448 -22.60 -14.44 29.71
C GLY A 448 -21.67 -14.80 28.55
N VAL A 449 -21.83 -16.00 28.00
CA VAL A 449 -21.17 -16.42 26.74
C VAL A 449 -22.20 -16.79 25.68
N GLY A 450 -21.86 -16.56 24.41
CA GLY A 450 -22.72 -16.87 23.27
C GLY A 450 -21.92 -17.11 21.99
N ALA A 451 -22.53 -17.80 21.01
CA ALA A 451 -21.92 -18.09 19.72
C ALA A 451 -22.35 -17.07 18.65
N LEU A 452 -21.39 -16.54 17.88
CA LEU A 452 -21.64 -15.69 16.71
C LEU A 452 -20.86 -16.22 15.48
N SER A 453 -21.33 -15.84 14.29
CA SER A 453 -20.70 -16.18 13.00
C SER A 453 -20.53 -14.93 12.15
N GLY A 454 -19.36 -14.77 11.53
CA GLY A 454 -19.00 -13.66 10.65
C GLY A 454 -17.50 -13.49 10.51
N THR A 455 -17.04 -12.76 9.48
CA THR A 455 -15.62 -12.37 9.38
C THR A 455 -15.16 -11.53 10.60
N SER A 456 -16.10 -10.86 11.27
CA SER A 456 -15.93 -10.16 12.54
C SER A 456 -15.46 -11.04 13.70
N MET A 457 -15.71 -12.36 13.66
CA MET A 457 -15.22 -13.32 14.65
C MET A 457 -13.87 -13.93 14.23
N ALA A 458 -13.57 -13.94 12.93
CA ALA A 458 -12.29 -14.39 12.39
C ALA A 458 -11.17 -13.35 12.64
N ALA A 459 -11.44 -12.06 12.43
CA ALA A 459 -10.48 -10.97 12.69
C ALA A 459 -9.85 -11.00 14.09
N PRO A 460 -10.59 -11.10 15.21
CA PRO A 460 -10.00 -11.12 16.55
C PRO A 460 -9.15 -12.36 16.86
N HIS A 461 -9.33 -13.48 16.12
CA HIS A 461 -8.38 -14.59 16.21
C HIS A 461 -6.98 -14.18 15.74
N VAL A 462 -6.91 -13.42 14.64
CA VAL A 462 -5.64 -12.88 14.14
C VAL A 462 -5.13 -11.78 15.08
N THR A 463 -6.00 -10.90 15.57
CA THR A 463 -5.64 -9.80 16.49
C THR A 463 -4.95 -10.31 17.76
N GLY A 464 -5.55 -11.28 18.47
CA GLY A 464 -4.91 -11.88 19.64
C GLY A 464 -3.61 -12.64 19.30
N SER A 465 -3.56 -13.29 18.13
CA SER A 465 -2.37 -14.01 17.65
C SER A 465 -1.19 -13.07 17.37
N LEU A 466 -1.45 -11.88 16.83
CA LEU A 466 -0.45 -10.84 16.63
C LEU A 466 0.07 -10.29 17.96
N ALA A 467 -0.80 -10.15 18.97
CA ALA A 467 -0.37 -9.68 20.28
C ALA A 467 0.63 -10.64 20.95
N LEU A 468 0.43 -11.96 20.85
CA LEU A 468 1.40 -12.95 21.31
C LEU A 468 2.75 -12.85 20.57
N LEU A 469 2.73 -12.57 19.26
CA LEU A 469 3.95 -12.40 18.47
C LEU A 469 4.65 -11.07 18.76
N MET A 470 3.92 -9.99 19.02
CA MET A 470 4.47 -8.67 19.37
C MET A 470 5.01 -8.62 20.81
N GLU A 471 4.46 -9.41 21.74
CA GLU A 471 5.07 -9.67 23.06
C GLU A 471 6.48 -10.26 22.84
N TRP A 472 6.59 -11.37 22.12
CA TRP A 472 7.88 -12.02 21.87
C TRP A 472 8.87 -11.17 21.04
N GLY A 473 8.39 -10.49 20.00
CA GLY A 473 9.26 -9.70 19.13
C GLY A 473 9.69 -8.40 19.81
N ILE A 474 8.71 -7.62 20.26
CA ILE A 474 8.91 -6.22 20.63
C ILE A 474 9.12 -6.07 22.13
N VAL A 475 8.29 -6.70 22.97
CA VAL A 475 8.36 -6.56 24.43
C VAL A 475 9.55 -7.34 25.01
N ASP A 476 9.72 -8.60 24.57
CA ASP A 476 10.87 -9.45 24.93
C ASP A 476 12.15 -9.14 24.11
N LYS A 477 12.11 -8.11 23.24
CA LYS A 477 13.21 -7.64 22.36
C LYS A 477 13.87 -8.72 21.48
N ASN A 478 13.15 -9.77 21.02
CA ASN A 478 13.72 -10.76 20.09
C ASN A 478 13.61 -10.36 18.59
N ASP A 479 12.70 -9.46 18.24
CA ASP A 479 12.54 -8.83 16.91
C ASP A 479 11.75 -7.50 17.08
N PRO A 480 12.42 -6.39 17.41
CA PRO A 480 11.77 -5.10 17.70
C PRO A 480 10.89 -4.54 16.56
N PHE A 481 11.09 -5.04 15.33
CA PHE A 481 10.38 -4.62 14.12
C PHE A 481 9.17 -5.49 13.77
N LEU A 482 8.78 -6.44 14.62
CA LEU A 482 7.74 -7.43 14.32
C LEU A 482 6.31 -6.86 14.37
N TYR A 483 6.02 -5.91 13.49
CA TYR A 483 4.71 -5.28 13.25
C TYR A 483 4.46 -5.09 11.74
N GLY A 484 3.34 -4.47 11.36
CA GLY A 484 3.03 -4.09 9.97
C GLY A 484 3.15 -5.22 8.93
N ASP A 485 3.87 -4.96 7.83
CA ASP A 485 4.06 -5.94 6.75
C ASP A 485 5.01 -7.10 7.14
N ARG A 486 5.89 -6.91 8.15
CA ARG A 486 6.83 -7.94 8.64
C ARG A 486 6.08 -9.05 9.39
N ILE A 487 5.27 -8.68 10.38
CA ILE A 487 4.46 -9.67 11.12
C ILE A 487 3.39 -10.32 10.23
N LYS A 488 2.83 -9.57 9.27
CA LYS A 488 1.95 -10.13 8.22
C LYS A 488 2.66 -11.23 7.44
N ALA A 489 3.85 -10.96 6.88
CA ALA A 489 4.61 -11.94 6.11
C ALA A 489 4.91 -13.22 6.92
N LEU A 490 5.19 -13.09 8.22
CA LEU A 490 5.36 -14.23 9.12
C LEU A 490 4.07 -15.09 9.23
N LEU A 491 2.90 -14.48 9.40
CA LEU A 491 1.62 -15.21 9.39
C LEU A 491 1.34 -15.89 8.05
N LEU A 492 1.51 -15.18 6.93
CA LEU A 492 1.21 -15.70 5.59
C LEU A 492 2.11 -16.88 5.20
N LYS A 493 3.37 -16.89 5.64
CA LYS A 493 4.27 -18.04 5.44
C LYS A 493 3.83 -19.28 6.20
N ASN A 494 3.46 -19.11 7.47
CA ASN A 494 3.14 -20.22 8.36
C ASN A 494 1.67 -20.72 8.25
N ALA A 495 0.84 -20.06 7.45
CA ALA A 495 -0.53 -20.44 7.18
C ALA A 495 -0.69 -21.88 6.64
N VAL A 496 -1.70 -22.60 7.09
CA VAL A 496 -1.99 -23.97 6.65
C VAL A 496 -2.71 -23.97 5.30
N ARG A 497 -2.14 -24.75 4.37
CA ARG A 497 -2.61 -24.97 3.00
C ARG A 497 -2.85 -26.46 2.78
N ASP A 498 -3.95 -26.97 3.31
CA ASP A 498 -4.25 -28.41 3.40
C ASP A 498 -4.99 -28.99 2.17
N LYS A 499 -5.17 -28.19 1.11
CA LYS A 499 -5.87 -28.58 -0.11
C LYS A 499 -4.92 -28.51 -1.30
N GLU A 500 -4.24 -29.63 -1.57
CA GLU A 500 -3.23 -29.77 -2.66
C GLU A 500 -3.73 -29.38 -4.06
N PHE A 501 -5.05 -29.39 -4.28
CA PHE A 501 -5.69 -29.00 -5.54
C PHE A 501 -6.05 -27.51 -5.63
N LEU A 502 -5.90 -26.73 -4.54
CA LEU A 502 -6.05 -25.27 -4.56
C LEU A 502 -4.69 -24.62 -4.78
N LYS A 503 -4.64 -23.68 -5.72
CA LYS A 503 -3.46 -22.85 -5.95
C LYS A 503 -3.54 -21.64 -5.02
N TYR A 504 -2.61 -21.55 -4.08
CA TYR A 504 -2.50 -20.40 -3.18
C TYR A 504 -1.60 -19.30 -3.78
N PRO A 505 -1.80 -18.01 -3.43
CA PRO A 505 -2.99 -17.52 -2.74
C PRO A 505 -4.25 -17.67 -3.61
N ASP A 506 -5.42 -17.84 -2.99
CA ASP A 506 -6.72 -17.88 -3.66
C ASP A 506 -7.72 -16.85 -3.08
N SER A 507 -8.77 -16.48 -3.83
CA SER A 507 -9.69 -15.40 -3.43
C SER A 507 -10.63 -15.76 -2.26
N ILE A 508 -10.65 -17.02 -1.82
CA ILE A 508 -11.47 -17.53 -0.72
C ILE A 508 -10.61 -17.73 0.54
N TRP A 509 -9.46 -18.38 0.42
CA TRP A 509 -8.59 -18.73 1.56
C TRP A 509 -7.41 -17.76 1.77
N GLY A 510 -7.20 -16.80 0.88
CA GLY A 510 -6.00 -15.96 0.89
C GLY A 510 -4.74 -16.81 0.75
N TYR A 511 -3.75 -16.59 1.60
CA TYR A 511 -2.56 -17.44 1.69
C TYR A 511 -2.76 -18.71 2.54
N GLY A 512 -3.94 -18.93 3.16
CA GLY A 512 -4.27 -20.13 3.91
C GLY A 512 -4.97 -19.86 5.25
N LYS A 513 -5.05 -20.90 6.09
CA LYS A 513 -5.61 -20.81 7.45
C LYS A 513 -4.57 -20.33 8.47
N LEU A 514 -4.94 -19.44 9.37
CA LEU A 514 -4.15 -19.03 10.53
C LEU A 514 -3.64 -20.27 11.30
N ASN A 515 -2.33 -20.34 11.56
CA ASN A 515 -1.75 -21.39 12.38
C ASN A 515 -0.45 -20.95 13.07
N LEU A 516 -0.48 -20.79 14.39
CA LEU A 516 0.71 -20.41 15.17
C LEU A 516 1.67 -21.59 15.45
N LYS A 517 1.19 -22.83 15.46
CA LYS A 517 2.00 -24.03 15.76
C LYS A 517 3.16 -24.22 14.78
N ASN A 518 3.01 -23.76 13.54
CA ASN A 518 4.05 -23.80 12.51
C ASN A 518 5.21 -22.82 12.78
N ILE A 519 5.00 -21.79 13.61
CA ILE A 519 6.02 -20.77 13.91
C ILE A 519 7.04 -21.33 14.92
N ASN A 520 8.33 -21.28 14.56
CA ASN A 520 9.43 -21.72 15.43
C ASN A 520 10.41 -20.58 15.78
N LEU A 521 10.12 -19.90 16.89
CA LEU A 521 10.84 -18.73 17.40
C LEU A 521 12.33 -18.97 17.72
N ALA A 522 12.76 -20.23 17.90
CA ALA A 522 14.15 -20.56 18.20
C ALA A 522 15.14 -20.28 17.04
N ASN A 523 14.66 -20.10 15.81
CA ASN A 523 15.48 -19.86 14.62
C ASN A 523 15.73 -18.36 14.33
N PHE A 524 15.48 -17.48 15.30
CA PHE A 524 15.50 -16.02 15.14
C PHE A 524 16.52 -15.31 16.05
N ARG A 525 17.28 -16.04 16.88
CA ARG A 525 18.24 -15.46 17.83
C ARG A 525 19.67 -15.43 17.29
N ASP A 526 20.37 -14.35 17.64
CA ASP A 526 21.81 -14.09 17.56
C ASP A 526 22.34 -13.54 16.21
N LEU A 527 22.43 -12.22 16.16
CA LEU A 527 23.18 -11.33 15.25
C LEU A 527 23.57 -10.10 16.09
N TYR A 528 24.64 -9.32 15.88
CA TYR A 528 25.55 -9.13 14.72
C TYR A 528 27.01 -8.98 15.20
N ARG A 529 28.01 -9.33 14.39
CA ARG A 529 29.42 -8.98 14.67
C ARG A 529 30.36 -9.08 13.46
N LYS A 530 30.82 -7.92 12.93
CA LYS A 530 32.25 -7.59 12.74
C LYS A 530 32.51 -6.19 12.15
N GLU A 531 33.66 -5.65 12.53
CA GLU A 531 34.19 -4.32 12.22
C GLU A 531 34.96 -4.29 10.87
N ASP A 532 35.06 -3.13 10.22
CA ASP A 532 36.36 -2.46 9.93
C ASP A 532 36.12 -0.97 9.53
N ASN A 533 37.16 -0.12 9.45
CA ASN A 533 37.18 1.33 9.80
C ASN A 533 37.11 2.41 8.67
N ASN A 534 36.34 3.49 8.91
CA ASN A 534 36.23 4.83 8.27
C ASN A 534 34.99 5.59 8.88
N LEU A 535 34.20 6.39 8.13
CA LEU A 535 32.84 6.84 8.54
C LEU A 535 31.76 6.42 7.51
N LYS A 536 30.73 5.66 7.93
CA LYS A 536 29.57 5.23 7.13
C LYS A 536 28.37 6.16 7.32
N GLU A 537 27.63 6.35 6.23
CA GLU A 537 26.34 7.04 6.21
C GLU A 537 25.19 6.01 6.26
N TYR A 538 24.15 6.28 7.04
CA TYR A 538 22.91 5.48 7.11
C TYR A 538 21.68 6.37 7.12
N VAL A 539 20.62 5.94 6.45
CA VAL A 539 19.28 6.55 6.57
C VAL A 539 18.51 5.81 7.65
N ILE A 540 17.95 6.56 8.59
CA ILE A 540 17.03 6.03 9.61
C ILE A 540 15.62 6.57 9.36
N GLU A 541 14.63 5.70 9.53
CA GLU A 541 13.24 6.07 9.76
C GLU A 541 13.02 6.03 11.28
N TYR A 542 12.42 7.07 11.85
CA TYR A 542 12.30 7.28 13.29
C TYR A 542 10.99 7.99 13.67
N GLN A 543 10.67 8.02 14.96
CA GLN A 543 9.56 8.78 15.56
C GLN A 543 10.04 9.53 16.82
N GLY A 544 9.31 10.55 17.29
CA GLY A 544 9.70 11.29 18.50
C GLY A 544 10.96 12.18 18.36
N ASP A 545 11.67 12.43 19.46
CA ASP A 545 12.90 13.24 19.48
C ASP A 545 14.16 12.36 19.46
N ILE A 546 14.43 11.79 18.29
CA ILE A 546 15.56 10.89 18.05
C ILE A 546 16.94 11.54 18.30
N LYS A 547 17.01 12.88 18.33
CA LYS A 547 18.27 13.61 18.37
C LYS A 547 18.92 13.55 19.76
N GLU A 548 18.11 13.59 20.82
CA GLU A 548 18.61 13.39 22.18
C GLU A 548 19.10 11.93 22.38
N GLU A 549 18.34 10.96 21.89
CA GLU A 549 18.62 9.52 22.04
C GLU A 549 19.89 9.08 21.28
N LEU A 550 20.05 9.52 20.03
CA LEU A 550 21.30 9.32 19.27
C LEU A 550 22.51 9.98 19.95
N GLY A 551 22.31 11.15 20.56
CA GLY A 551 23.34 11.84 21.35
C GLY A 551 23.77 11.05 22.59
N GLN A 552 22.83 10.39 23.27
CA GLN A 552 23.14 9.49 24.40
C GLN A 552 23.96 8.26 23.96
N MET A 553 23.75 7.78 22.73
CA MET A 553 24.53 6.71 22.10
C MET A 553 25.88 7.17 21.49
N GLY A 554 26.23 8.45 21.63
CA GLY A 554 27.50 9.01 21.11
C GLY A 554 27.49 9.35 19.62
N ILE A 555 26.32 9.38 18.97
CA ILE A 555 26.19 9.79 17.57
C ILE A 555 25.89 11.28 17.52
N GLU A 556 26.95 12.08 17.46
CA GLU A 556 26.85 13.55 17.45
C GLU A 556 26.50 14.11 16.06
N LYS A 557 26.86 13.41 14.98
CA LYS A 557 26.67 13.87 13.58
C LYS A 557 25.38 13.27 13.00
N VAL A 558 24.29 14.02 13.14
CA VAL A 558 22.94 13.66 12.66
C VAL A 558 22.38 14.80 11.81
N GLN A 559 21.90 14.47 10.62
CA GLN A 559 21.21 15.37 9.70
C GLN A 559 19.73 15.01 9.63
N MET A 560 18.87 15.85 10.18
CA MET A 560 17.41 15.66 10.09
C MET A 560 16.95 15.91 8.65
N ILE A 561 16.13 15.02 8.09
CA ILE A 561 15.45 15.23 6.80
C ILE A 561 14.10 15.91 7.06
N ASP A 562 13.19 15.23 7.76
CA ASP A 562 11.88 15.75 8.16
C ASP A 562 11.54 15.30 9.59
N ASP A 563 10.26 15.00 9.89
CA ASP A 563 9.79 14.48 11.17
C ASP A 563 9.81 12.94 11.28
N ARG A 564 10.24 12.24 10.21
CA ARG A 564 10.28 10.78 10.10
C ARG A 564 11.61 10.21 9.64
N TYR A 565 12.44 10.98 8.92
CA TYR A 565 13.70 10.51 8.35
C TYR A 565 14.90 11.36 8.80
N ALA A 566 16.04 10.71 9.03
CA ALA A 566 17.32 11.36 9.28
C ALA A 566 18.48 10.58 8.66
N VAL A 567 19.60 11.26 8.42
CA VAL A 567 20.87 10.64 8.03
C VAL A 567 21.82 10.69 9.23
N ILE A 568 22.34 9.53 9.63
CA ILE A 568 23.36 9.41 10.68
C ILE A 568 24.72 9.09 10.06
N TYR A 569 25.77 9.62 10.68
CA TYR A 569 27.15 9.42 10.26
C TYR A 569 27.89 8.76 11.43
N VAL A 570 28.27 7.49 11.24
CA VAL A 570 28.86 6.66 12.30
C VAL A 570 30.22 6.12 11.86
N PRO A 571 31.17 5.85 12.76
CA PRO A 571 32.40 5.12 12.42
C PRO A 571 32.09 3.80 11.68
N ASP A 572 32.92 3.37 10.73
CA ASP A 572 32.61 2.14 9.99
C ASP A 572 32.64 0.87 10.87
N ASP A 573 33.38 0.91 11.98
CA ASP A 573 33.43 -0.11 13.03
C ASP A 573 32.24 -0.02 14.01
N PHE A 574 31.46 1.06 13.96
CA PHE A 574 30.25 1.23 14.75
C PHE A 574 29.18 0.22 14.33
N ASN A 575 28.75 -0.61 15.28
CA ASN A 575 27.65 -1.55 15.07
C ASN A 575 26.31 -0.79 15.06
N VAL A 576 25.89 -0.30 13.89
CA VAL A 576 24.64 0.48 13.73
C VAL A 576 23.40 -0.23 14.26
N GLU A 577 23.40 -1.57 14.27
CA GLU A 577 22.28 -2.39 14.76
C GLU A 577 22.04 -2.21 16.27
N ILE A 578 23.03 -1.77 17.07
CA ILE A 578 22.82 -1.47 18.50
C ILE A 578 21.82 -0.33 18.73
N LEU A 579 21.67 0.56 17.75
CA LEU A 579 20.70 1.65 17.83
C LEU A 579 19.27 1.12 17.78
N VAL A 580 19.04 0.02 17.07
CA VAL A 580 17.73 -0.66 17.02
C VAL A 580 17.41 -1.35 18.34
N GLU A 581 18.42 -1.90 19.01
CA GLU A 581 18.26 -2.63 20.29
C GLU A 581 17.98 -1.67 21.47
N GLU A 582 18.64 -0.51 21.47
CA GLU A 582 18.62 0.46 22.57
C GLU A 582 17.68 1.67 22.35
N ILE A 583 17.39 2.07 21.10
CA ILE A 583 16.52 3.23 20.80
C ILE A 583 15.17 2.75 20.22
N ASP A 584 14.16 2.67 21.08
CA ASP A 584 12.80 2.20 20.74
C ASP A 584 12.09 3.02 19.65
N ASN A 585 12.53 4.27 19.43
CA ASN A 585 11.99 5.23 18.46
C ASN A 585 12.50 5.04 17.02
N ILE A 586 13.51 4.19 16.80
CA ILE A 586 13.96 3.85 15.44
C ILE A 586 13.01 2.81 14.83
N VAL A 587 12.46 3.13 13.66
CA VAL A 587 11.51 2.31 12.89
C VAL A 587 12.24 1.40 11.91
N CYS A 588 13.31 1.89 11.28
CA CYS A 588 14.16 1.11 10.37
C CYS A 588 15.49 1.83 10.13
N ILE A 589 16.57 1.07 9.84
CA ILE A 589 17.86 1.60 9.39
C ILE A 589 18.25 0.93 8.07
N LYS A 590 18.66 1.72 7.07
CA LYS A 590 19.19 1.21 5.79
C LYS A 590 20.47 1.96 5.39
N LYS A 591 21.37 1.26 4.69
CA LYS A 591 22.45 1.92 3.95
C LYS A 591 21.87 2.69 2.75
N PRO A 592 22.43 3.84 2.37
CA PRO A 592 22.10 4.52 1.12
C PRO A 592 22.39 3.62 -0.09
N TYR A 593 21.58 3.73 -1.14
CA TYR A 593 21.82 3.06 -2.43
C TYR A 593 22.79 3.86 -3.31
N LYS A 594 23.55 3.17 -4.16
CA LYS A 594 24.37 3.77 -5.22
C LYS A 594 23.48 4.13 -6.41
N MET A 595 23.52 5.40 -6.81
CA MET A 595 22.66 6.02 -7.82
C MET A 595 23.50 6.54 -8.99
N VAL A 596 23.07 6.30 -10.23
CA VAL A 596 23.85 6.68 -11.43
C VAL A 596 23.05 7.52 -12.44
N PRO A 597 23.70 8.40 -13.22
CA PRO A 597 23.05 9.17 -14.30
C PRO A 597 22.55 8.32 -15.47
N LEU A 598 21.45 8.72 -16.12
CA LEU A 598 20.74 7.90 -17.12
C LEU A 598 20.94 8.38 -18.59
N ILE A 599 22.15 8.27 -19.19
CA ILE A 599 22.52 8.95 -20.50
C ILE A 599 23.16 8.18 -21.71
N ASP A 600 23.15 8.82 -22.92
CA ASP A 600 23.84 8.59 -24.27
C ASP A 600 23.83 9.95 -25.14
N THR A 601 23.83 10.04 -26.52
CA THR A 601 23.78 11.36 -27.31
C THR A 601 23.13 11.50 -28.78
N SER A 602 22.46 12.66 -29.16
CA SER A 602 22.21 13.39 -30.51
C SER A 602 20.81 13.88 -31.18
N VAL A 603 19.97 14.86 -30.67
CA VAL A 603 18.71 15.59 -31.25
C VAL A 603 17.19 15.23 -30.83
N GLU A 604 16.18 16.16 -30.83
CA GLU A 604 14.80 16.23 -30.15
C GLU A 604 13.42 16.17 -30.92
N GLU A 605 12.24 15.94 -30.22
CA GLU A 605 10.87 16.54 -30.52
C GLU A 605 9.66 16.29 -29.52
N ILE A 606 9.07 17.30 -28.81
CA ILE A 606 7.75 17.15 -28.05
C ILE A 606 6.60 18.15 -28.31
N GLY A 607 6.76 19.13 -29.21
CA GLY A 607 5.69 20.10 -29.50
C GLY A 607 5.40 21.20 -28.45
N ALA A 608 6.23 21.36 -27.43
CA ALA A 608 6.07 22.41 -26.40
C ALA A 608 6.03 23.85 -26.96
N LYS A 609 6.78 24.11 -28.05
CA LYS A 609 6.85 25.42 -28.74
C LYS A 609 5.49 25.97 -29.20
N PHE A 610 4.44 25.14 -29.25
CA PHE A 610 3.06 25.59 -29.48
C PHE A 610 2.57 26.56 -28.41
N PHE A 611 2.97 26.36 -27.13
CA PHE A 611 2.46 27.13 -26.00
C PHE A 611 3.20 28.44 -25.75
N HIS A 612 4.50 28.52 -26.03
CA HIS A 612 5.31 29.72 -25.81
C HIS A 612 4.71 30.98 -26.48
N ASN A 613 4.09 30.80 -27.65
CA ASN A 613 3.54 31.88 -28.48
C ASN A 613 2.01 31.77 -28.67
N HIS A 614 1.30 30.99 -27.84
CA HIS A 614 -0.14 30.79 -28.03
C HIS A 614 -0.95 32.03 -27.60
N PRO A 615 -1.78 32.63 -28.48
CA PRO A 615 -2.38 33.96 -28.24
C PRO A 615 -3.40 34.02 -27.08
N TYR A 616 -3.82 32.88 -26.54
CA TYR A 616 -4.80 32.80 -25.45
C TYR A 616 -4.30 32.06 -24.20
N ILE A 617 -3.19 31.32 -24.28
CA ILE A 617 -2.63 30.53 -23.17
C ILE A 617 -1.09 30.48 -23.33
N PRO A 618 -0.39 31.62 -23.17
CA PRO A 618 1.06 31.67 -23.30
C PRO A 618 1.73 31.05 -22.06
N LEU A 619 2.23 29.82 -22.20
CA LEU A 619 2.91 29.10 -21.12
C LEU A 619 4.40 28.99 -21.41
N THR A 620 5.21 29.35 -20.44
CA THR A 620 6.69 29.37 -20.51
C THR A 620 7.36 28.82 -19.25
N GLY A 621 6.58 28.42 -18.23
CA GLY A 621 7.06 27.91 -16.94
C GLY A 621 7.24 28.99 -15.87
N ARG A 622 6.92 30.25 -16.20
CA ARG A 622 7.07 31.39 -15.30
C ARG A 622 6.34 31.19 -13.98
N GLY A 623 7.02 31.46 -12.88
CA GLY A 623 6.48 31.30 -11.52
C GLY A 623 6.50 29.85 -11.02
N VAL A 624 7.21 28.95 -11.69
CA VAL A 624 7.43 27.56 -11.27
C VAL A 624 8.92 27.33 -11.05
N LEU A 625 9.25 26.67 -9.94
CA LEU A 625 10.61 26.27 -9.60
C LEU A 625 10.85 24.84 -10.10
N VAL A 626 12.01 24.58 -10.71
CA VAL A 626 12.43 23.23 -11.10
C VAL A 626 13.73 22.88 -10.38
N ALA A 627 13.75 21.75 -9.67
CA ALA A 627 14.93 21.22 -9.01
C ALA A 627 15.74 20.36 -9.97
N ILE A 628 17.02 20.70 -10.12
CA ILE A 628 18.02 19.90 -10.81
C ILE A 628 18.93 19.29 -9.74
N ILE A 629 18.66 18.05 -9.36
CA ILE A 629 19.42 17.32 -8.33
C ILE A 629 20.28 16.28 -9.04
N ASP A 630 21.55 16.64 -9.25
CA ASP A 630 22.39 16.07 -10.30
C ASP A 630 23.88 16.37 -10.02
N SER A 631 24.71 16.37 -11.07
CA SER A 631 26.12 16.76 -11.13
C SER A 631 26.40 18.28 -11.04
N GLY A 632 25.38 19.12 -10.95
CA GLY A 632 25.49 20.58 -10.89
C GLY A 632 25.03 21.30 -12.16
N ILE A 633 25.49 22.54 -12.38
CA ILE A 633 25.16 23.34 -13.56
C ILE A 633 26.28 24.31 -13.94
N ASP A 634 26.51 24.52 -15.24
CA ASP A 634 27.26 25.69 -15.74
C ASP A 634 26.38 26.94 -15.65
N TYR A 635 26.39 27.58 -14.48
CA TYR A 635 25.64 28.81 -14.20
C TYR A 635 26.03 30.00 -15.11
N SER A 636 27.18 29.92 -15.79
CA SER A 636 27.67 30.96 -16.69
C SER A 636 27.19 30.80 -18.14
N HIS A 637 26.47 29.71 -18.44
CA HIS A 637 25.92 29.45 -19.77
C HIS A 637 24.87 30.53 -20.13
N PRO A 638 24.97 31.21 -21.30
CA PRO A 638 24.09 32.34 -21.64
C PRO A 638 22.59 32.03 -21.55
N ASP A 639 22.18 30.81 -21.89
CA ASP A 639 20.77 30.36 -21.81
C ASP A 639 20.21 30.25 -20.39
N PHE A 640 21.03 30.41 -19.35
CA PHE A 640 20.60 30.47 -17.94
C PHE A 640 20.72 31.89 -17.35
N ILE A 641 20.89 32.91 -18.21
CA ILE A 641 21.02 34.32 -17.82
C ILE A 641 19.94 35.13 -18.53
N TYR A 642 19.08 35.80 -17.77
CA TYR A 642 18.07 36.74 -18.24
C TYR A 642 18.67 37.92 -19.01
N GLU A 643 17.82 38.61 -19.77
CA GLU A 643 18.18 39.72 -20.65
C GLU A 643 18.68 40.97 -19.91
N ASP A 644 18.51 41.04 -18.59
CA ASP A 644 19.07 42.05 -17.69
C ASP A 644 20.39 41.64 -17.02
N ASP A 645 21.00 40.55 -17.50
CA ASP A 645 22.23 39.91 -17.01
C ASP A 645 22.15 39.31 -15.60
N THR A 646 20.93 39.03 -15.10
CA THR A 646 20.70 38.24 -13.88
C THR A 646 20.50 36.75 -14.17
N SER A 647 20.78 35.87 -13.21
CA SER A 647 20.64 34.42 -13.35
C SER A 647 19.21 33.93 -13.13
N LYS A 648 18.78 32.95 -13.93
CA LYS A 648 17.53 32.19 -13.67
C LYS A 648 17.66 31.17 -12.54
N ILE A 649 18.88 30.91 -12.08
CA ILE A 649 19.15 30.02 -10.95
C ILE A 649 18.89 30.83 -9.67
N VAL A 650 18.07 30.29 -8.77
CA VAL A 650 17.78 30.90 -7.46
C VAL A 650 18.92 30.62 -6.49
N SER A 651 19.41 29.38 -6.51
CA SER A 651 20.52 28.95 -5.67
C SER A 651 21.16 27.67 -6.20
N ILE A 652 22.43 27.47 -5.85
CA ILE A 652 23.19 26.25 -6.10
C ILE A 652 23.70 25.76 -4.75
N TRP A 653 23.32 24.54 -4.35
CA TRP A 653 23.96 23.86 -3.23
C TRP A 653 24.94 22.82 -3.77
N ASP A 654 26.21 22.95 -3.41
CA ASP A 654 27.27 22.03 -3.79
C ASP A 654 27.68 21.16 -2.59
N GLN A 655 27.28 19.89 -2.60
CA GLN A 655 27.56 18.93 -1.53
C GLN A 655 29.02 18.44 -1.50
N THR A 656 29.82 18.78 -2.52
CA THR A 656 31.24 18.40 -2.60
C THR A 656 32.18 19.37 -1.89
N LEU A 657 31.72 20.59 -1.59
CA LEU A 657 32.53 21.66 -1.02
C LEU A 657 32.39 21.74 0.51
N GLU A 658 33.49 22.01 1.20
CA GLU A 658 33.46 22.47 2.60
C GLU A 658 33.21 23.98 2.65
N GLY A 659 32.40 24.47 3.60
CA GLY A 659 32.13 25.90 3.71
C GLY A 659 30.87 26.25 4.51
N ASN A 660 30.04 27.11 3.94
CA ASN A 660 28.76 27.54 4.50
C ASN A 660 27.63 26.66 3.92
N PRO A 661 27.18 25.60 4.60
CA PRO A 661 26.03 24.82 4.17
C PRO A 661 24.74 25.67 4.27
N PRO A 662 23.67 25.30 3.54
CA PRO A 662 22.36 25.90 3.72
C PRO A 662 21.87 25.77 5.18
N GLU A 663 20.97 26.65 5.60
CA GLU A 663 20.40 26.60 6.96
C GLU A 663 19.74 25.25 7.23
N GLY A 664 20.12 24.60 8.34
CA GLY A 664 19.65 23.25 8.70
C GLY A 664 20.43 22.09 8.11
N PHE A 665 21.48 22.34 7.30
CA PHE A 665 22.34 21.32 6.70
C PHE A 665 23.74 21.29 7.34
N ILE A 666 24.34 20.10 7.46
CA ILE A 666 25.63 19.92 8.15
C ILE A 666 26.87 20.00 7.24
N SER A 667 26.71 20.02 5.92
CA SER A 667 27.82 19.99 4.95
C SER A 667 27.44 20.53 3.57
N GLY A 668 28.45 20.82 2.75
CA GLY A 668 28.29 21.48 1.46
C GLY A 668 28.45 23.00 1.53
N ARG A 669 28.27 23.66 0.39
CA ARG A 669 28.27 25.12 0.27
C ARG A 669 27.07 25.62 -0.55
N GLU A 670 26.29 26.54 0.01
CA GLU A 670 25.25 27.26 -0.75
C GLU A 670 25.86 28.45 -1.50
N TYR A 671 25.33 28.73 -2.70
CA TYR A 671 25.50 29.96 -3.44
C TYR A 671 24.14 30.56 -3.76
N THR A 672 23.91 31.82 -3.38
CA THR A 672 22.64 32.51 -3.66
C THR A 672 22.62 33.14 -5.06
N ARG A 673 21.42 33.49 -5.55
CA ARG A 673 21.24 34.24 -6.81
C ARG A 673 22.09 35.52 -6.84
N GLU A 674 22.27 36.21 -5.72
CA GLU A 674 23.08 37.41 -5.61
C GLU A 674 24.56 37.13 -5.87
N GLU A 675 25.12 36.07 -5.27
CA GLU A 675 26.50 35.64 -5.50
C GLU A 675 26.71 35.14 -6.95
N ILE A 676 25.74 34.42 -7.50
CA ILE A 676 25.75 33.97 -8.90
C ILE A 676 25.71 35.19 -9.84
N ASN A 677 24.89 36.20 -9.55
CA ASN A 677 24.82 37.46 -10.29
C ASN A 677 26.12 38.26 -10.20
N GLU A 678 26.76 38.30 -9.02
CA GLU A 678 28.05 38.95 -8.84
C GLU A 678 29.15 38.23 -9.64
N ALA A 679 29.19 36.91 -9.62
CA ALA A 679 30.09 36.09 -10.43
C ALA A 679 29.90 36.32 -11.94
N ILE A 680 28.65 36.32 -12.44
CA ILE A 680 28.32 36.64 -13.84
C ILE A 680 28.81 38.04 -14.23
N LYS A 681 28.54 39.04 -13.38
CA LYS A 681 28.82 40.45 -13.64
C LYS A 681 30.32 40.79 -13.58
N THR A 682 31.06 40.16 -12.67
CA THR A 682 32.50 40.39 -12.49
C THR A 682 33.36 39.51 -13.40
N GLY A 683 32.83 38.37 -13.84
CA GLY A 683 33.61 37.31 -14.48
C GLY A 683 34.44 36.48 -13.49
N GLU A 684 34.30 36.71 -12.18
CA GLU A 684 34.90 35.86 -11.15
C GLU A 684 34.16 34.51 -11.11
N LYS A 685 34.92 33.41 -11.04
CA LYS A 685 34.34 32.07 -11.08
C LYS A 685 34.04 31.58 -9.67
N LEU A 686 32.80 31.14 -9.46
CA LEU A 686 32.44 30.33 -8.31
C LEU A 686 33.27 29.03 -8.32
N GLU A 687 33.39 28.42 -7.15
CA GLU A 687 34.16 27.20 -6.96
C GLU A 687 33.46 25.99 -7.60
N THR A 688 32.14 25.96 -7.44
CA THR A 688 31.21 24.99 -8.02
C THR A 688 31.26 24.97 -9.55
N LYS A 689 31.28 23.77 -10.13
CA LYS A 689 31.34 23.46 -11.56
C LYS A 689 30.55 22.18 -11.80
N ASP A 690 30.07 21.99 -13.02
CA ASP A 690 29.55 20.72 -13.51
C ASP A 690 30.62 20.06 -14.39
N GLU A 691 31.44 19.19 -13.80
CA GLU A 691 32.55 18.52 -14.48
C GLU A 691 32.06 17.47 -15.50
N THR A 692 30.89 16.86 -15.26
CA THR A 692 30.31 15.85 -16.15
C THR A 692 29.53 16.49 -17.30
N GLY A 693 28.95 17.67 -17.06
CA GLY A 693 27.98 18.36 -17.90
C GLY A 693 26.57 17.76 -17.87
N HIS A 694 26.27 16.76 -17.03
CA HIS A 694 24.98 16.06 -17.10
C HIS A 694 23.83 16.97 -16.64
N GLY A 695 23.98 17.63 -15.49
CA GLY A 695 22.97 18.53 -14.94
C GLY A 695 22.77 19.77 -15.82
N THR A 696 23.85 20.30 -16.40
CA THR A 696 23.81 21.34 -17.44
C THR A 696 22.98 20.91 -18.66
N ARG A 697 23.14 19.68 -19.13
CA ARG A 697 22.37 19.14 -20.27
C ARG A 697 20.90 18.93 -19.92
N VAL A 698 20.59 18.45 -18.72
CA VAL A 698 19.21 18.28 -18.21
C VAL A 698 18.50 19.63 -18.07
N ALA A 699 19.17 20.62 -17.46
CA ALA A 699 18.64 21.97 -17.27
C ALA A 699 18.33 22.69 -18.61
N GLY A 700 19.16 22.47 -19.64
CA GLY A 700 18.92 23.04 -20.97
C GLY A 700 17.61 22.56 -21.62
N ILE A 701 17.31 21.26 -21.54
CA ILE A 701 16.08 20.66 -22.07
C ILE A 701 14.87 21.25 -21.35
N ILE A 702 14.96 21.32 -20.01
CA ILE A 702 13.88 21.84 -19.17
C ILE A 702 13.62 23.31 -19.49
N GLY A 703 14.65 24.16 -19.55
CA GLY A 703 14.45 25.61 -19.52
C GLY A 703 15.60 26.46 -20.04
N SER A 704 16.33 26.02 -21.05
CA SER A 704 17.16 26.93 -21.86
C SER A 704 16.33 28.12 -22.36
N ARG A 705 16.84 29.34 -22.22
CA ARG A 705 16.23 30.55 -22.81
C ARG A 705 16.49 30.69 -24.32
N GLY A 706 17.43 29.94 -24.90
CA GLY A 706 17.88 30.13 -26.29
C GLY A 706 18.52 31.51 -26.55
N ARG A 707 19.23 32.05 -25.56
CA ARG A 707 19.93 33.34 -25.64
C ARG A 707 21.21 33.24 -26.49
N ALA A 708 21.86 32.07 -26.54
CA ALA A 708 22.99 31.82 -27.44
C ALA A 708 22.54 31.42 -28.86
N ASP A 709 21.48 30.61 -29.00
CA ASP A 709 20.79 30.36 -30.28
C ASP A 709 19.28 30.09 -30.04
N GLU A 710 18.43 30.96 -30.61
CA GLU A 710 16.96 30.90 -30.51
C GLU A 710 16.34 29.57 -30.98
N LYS A 711 17.10 28.72 -31.67
CA LYS A 711 16.63 27.37 -32.06
C LYS A 711 16.49 26.44 -30.85
N TYR A 712 17.34 26.59 -29.84
CA TYR A 712 17.51 25.64 -28.72
C TYR A 712 16.88 26.14 -27.40
N VAL A 713 15.71 26.76 -27.52
CA VAL A 713 14.83 27.09 -26.38
C VAL A 713 14.26 25.80 -25.78
N GLY A 714 14.39 25.63 -24.46
CA GLY A 714 13.87 24.49 -23.71
C GLY A 714 12.35 24.49 -23.57
N VAL A 715 11.80 23.49 -22.88
CA VAL A 715 10.35 23.30 -22.75
C VAL A 715 9.68 24.43 -21.95
N ALA A 716 10.31 24.87 -20.87
CA ALA A 716 9.84 25.87 -19.90
C ALA A 716 10.92 26.97 -19.68
N PRO A 717 11.18 27.85 -20.66
CA PRO A 717 12.29 28.80 -20.64
C PRO A 717 12.26 29.84 -19.50
N ASP A 718 11.07 30.18 -19.00
CA ASP A 718 10.88 31.15 -17.91
C ASP A 718 10.72 30.50 -16.53
N SER A 719 10.81 29.16 -16.42
CA SER A 719 10.94 28.50 -15.11
C SER A 719 12.23 28.91 -14.41
N GLU A 720 12.24 28.93 -13.07
CA GLU A 720 13.44 29.20 -12.28
C GLU A 720 14.07 27.89 -11.78
N PHE A 721 15.38 27.87 -11.52
CA PHE A 721 16.07 26.66 -11.10
C PHE A 721 16.58 26.73 -9.66
N VAL A 722 16.36 25.66 -8.89
CA VAL A 722 17.16 25.33 -7.70
C VAL A 722 18.05 24.15 -8.08
N VAL A 723 19.35 24.26 -7.85
CA VAL A 723 20.32 23.24 -8.28
C VAL A 723 21.02 22.64 -7.07
N VAL A 724 21.13 21.32 -7.06
CA VAL A 724 21.92 20.59 -6.08
C VAL A 724 22.94 19.77 -6.85
N LYS A 725 24.23 20.07 -6.65
CA LYS A 725 25.33 19.19 -7.04
C LYS A 725 25.53 18.16 -5.94
N LEU A 726 25.19 16.91 -6.24
CA LEU A 726 25.37 15.79 -5.33
C LEU A 726 26.85 15.42 -5.17
N ARG A 727 27.19 14.75 -4.06
CA ARG A 727 28.53 14.21 -3.86
C ARG A 727 28.77 12.99 -4.76
N ASP A 728 29.77 13.08 -5.63
CA ASP A 728 30.28 11.96 -6.42
C ASP A 728 31.24 11.13 -5.56
N ASP A 729 30.94 9.83 -5.44
CA ASP A 729 31.69 8.81 -4.71
C ASP A 729 32.10 7.72 -5.72
N GLU A 730 33.34 7.81 -6.21
CA GLU A 730 33.93 6.92 -7.22
C GLU A 730 33.07 6.67 -8.50
N GLY A 731 32.24 7.65 -8.91
CA GLY A 731 31.40 7.59 -10.11
C GLY A 731 29.93 7.23 -9.87
N TYR A 732 29.49 7.16 -8.62
CA TYR A 732 28.06 7.11 -8.24
C TYR A 732 27.71 8.20 -7.22
N TYR A 733 26.43 8.47 -7.06
CA TYR A 733 25.87 9.34 -6.01
C TYR A 733 25.17 8.46 -4.97
N ASN A 734 25.07 8.87 -3.71
CA ASN A 734 24.33 8.10 -2.71
C ASN A 734 22.87 8.58 -2.57
N SER A 735 21.96 7.69 -2.15
CA SER A 735 20.53 8.02 -2.05
C SER A 735 20.18 8.95 -0.89
N ALA A 736 21.02 9.08 0.14
CA ALA A 736 20.77 9.98 1.27
C ALA A 736 21.02 11.44 0.87
N ASP A 737 22.10 11.70 0.15
CA ASP A 737 22.42 12.99 -0.48
C ASP A 737 21.32 13.43 -1.45
N LEU A 738 20.68 12.49 -2.17
CA LEU A 738 19.47 12.74 -2.97
C LEU A 738 18.25 13.12 -2.11
N MET A 739 17.98 12.44 -0.98
CA MET A 739 16.91 12.83 -0.06
C MET A 739 17.14 14.25 0.49
N LEU A 740 18.38 14.58 0.84
CA LEU A 740 18.75 15.91 1.30
C LEU A 740 18.62 16.97 0.18
N GLY A 741 19.00 16.65 -1.05
CA GLY A 741 18.78 17.53 -2.21
C GLY A 741 17.31 17.80 -2.48
N ILE A 742 16.46 16.78 -2.31
CA ILE A 742 14.99 16.89 -2.41
C ILE A 742 14.43 17.79 -1.29
N LYS A 743 14.88 17.59 -0.05
CA LYS A 743 14.53 18.45 1.10
C LYS A 743 14.87 19.91 0.80
N TYR A 744 16.12 20.20 0.43
CA TYR A 744 16.59 21.55 0.16
C TYR A 744 15.76 22.23 -0.94
N ALA A 745 15.49 21.52 -2.04
CA ALA A 745 14.64 22.03 -3.12
C ALA A 745 13.20 22.32 -2.65
N TYR A 746 12.63 21.50 -1.77
CA TYR A 746 11.32 21.70 -1.17
C TYR A 746 11.29 22.91 -0.21
N GLU A 747 12.29 23.05 0.65
CA GLU A 747 12.42 24.20 1.55
C GLU A 747 12.55 25.52 0.77
N LYS A 748 13.34 25.55 -0.31
CA LYS A 748 13.39 26.72 -1.22
C LYS A 748 12.05 26.98 -1.92
N ALA A 749 11.31 25.95 -2.34
CA ALA A 749 9.97 26.13 -2.90
C ALA A 749 8.98 26.75 -1.90
N LEU A 750 9.07 26.37 -0.62
CA LEU A 750 8.28 26.96 0.47
C LEU A 750 8.69 28.41 0.78
N GLU A 751 10.00 28.69 0.84
CA GLU A 751 10.59 30.03 1.06
C GLU A 751 10.08 31.02 -0.01
N LEU A 752 10.18 30.62 -1.28
CA LEU A 752 9.81 31.42 -2.46
C LEU A 752 8.31 31.40 -2.75
N LYS A 753 7.56 30.48 -2.11
CA LYS A 753 6.11 30.22 -2.33
C LYS A 753 5.79 29.84 -3.78
N MET A 754 6.66 29.06 -4.40
CA MET A 754 6.53 28.59 -5.79
C MET A 754 6.18 27.10 -5.83
N PRO A 755 5.33 26.65 -6.78
CA PRO A 755 5.18 25.23 -7.06
C PRO A 755 6.50 24.64 -7.60
N LEU A 756 6.74 23.36 -7.30
CA LEU A 756 8.02 22.69 -7.51
C LEU A 756 7.89 21.47 -8.43
N VAL A 757 8.76 21.41 -9.43
CA VAL A 757 9.04 20.18 -10.19
C VAL A 757 10.37 19.61 -9.74
N ILE A 758 10.37 18.40 -9.20
CA ILE A 758 11.60 17.68 -8.82
C ILE A 758 11.99 16.78 -9.99
N ASN A 759 13.06 17.12 -10.71
CA ASN A 759 13.56 16.28 -11.80
C ASN A 759 14.68 15.35 -11.27
N ILE A 760 14.40 14.05 -11.22
CA ILE A 760 15.34 13.02 -10.77
C ILE A 760 15.86 12.29 -12.01
N SER A 761 17.07 12.63 -12.44
CA SER A 761 17.75 12.02 -13.60
C SER A 761 18.81 10.98 -13.19
N LEU A 762 18.55 10.33 -12.06
CA LEU A 762 19.39 9.34 -11.38
C LEU A 762 18.57 8.09 -11.06
N GLY A 763 19.21 6.92 -11.01
CA GLY A 763 18.53 5.70 -10.60
C GLY A 763 19.46 4.56 -10.18
N THR A 764 18.88 3.53 -9.56
CA THR A 764 19.58 2.35 -9.05
C THR A 764 18.85 1.02 -9.32
N ASN A 765 19.63 -0.05 -9.45
CA ASN A 765 19.19 -1.46 -9.44
C ASN A 765 19.28 -2.11 -8.03
N GLU A 766 19.75 -1.37 -7.02
CA GLU A 766 19.92 -1.91 -5.65
C GLU A 766 18.63 -1.89 -4.82
N GLY A 767 17.59 -1.22 -5.33
CA GLY A 767 16.30 -1.06 -4.65
C GLY A 767 15.41 -2.30 -4.71
N SER A 768 14.18 -2.16 -4.22
CA SER A 768 13.16 -3.21 -4.27
C SER A 768 12.42 -3.29 -5.61
N HIS A 769 12.44 -2.23 -6.42
CA HIS A 769 11.67 -2.11 -7.66
C HIS A 769 10.15 -2.27 -7.49
N ASP A 770 9.64 -2.18 -6.26
CA ASP A 770 8.22 -2.32 -5.89
C ASP A 770 7.58 -1.01 -5.38
N GLY A 771 8.34 0.09 -5.30
CA GLY A 771 7.84 1.39 -4.85
C GLY A 771 7.93 1.66 -3.35
N LYS A 772 8.50 0.75 -2.54
CA LYS A 772 8.46 0.81 -1.06
C LYS A 772 9.79 1.12 -0.38
N SER A 773 10.88 1.37 -1.11
CA SER A 773 12.16 1.74 -0.47
C SER A 773 12.07 3.12 0.22
N MET A 774 12.96 3.43 1.18
CA MET A 774 12.89 4.69 1.96
C MET A 774 12.82 5.94 1.08
N ILE A 775 13.67 6.03 0.05
CA ILE A 775 13.67 7.13 -0.93
C ILE A 775 12.34 7.22 -1.70
N GLU A 776 11.71 6.09 -2.03
CA GLU A 776 10.43 6.05 -2.75
C GLU A 776 9.25 6.45 -1.86
N ASN A 777 9.22 6.00 -0.59
CA ASN A 777 8.23 6.41 0.39
C ASN A 777 8.35 7.92 0.67
N TYR A 778 9.56 8.43 0.86
CA TYR A 778 9.82 9.85 1.05
C TYR A 778 9.33 10.71 -0.14
N ILE A 779 9.65 10.31 -1.38
CA ILE A 779 9.14 10.97 -2.59
C ILE A 779 7.61 10.85 -2.69
N TYR A 780 7.04 9.70 -2.34
CA TYR A 780 5.60 9.48 -2.34
C TYR A 780 4.89 10.45 -1.39
N GLU A 781 5.29 10.52 -0.12
CA GLU A 781 4.70 11.43 0.86
C GLU A 781 4.88 12.89 0.46
N LEU A 782 6.09 13.29 0.06
CA LEU A 782 6.38 14.67 -0.31
C LEU A 782 5.53 15.16 -1.50
N THR A 783 5.30 14.31 -2.50
CA THR A 783 4.56 14.66 -3.73
C THR A 783 3.03 14.57 -3.60
N ARG A 784 2.52 14.24 -2.42
CA ARG A 784 1.11 14.45 -2.03
C ARG A 784 0.83 15.91 -1.69
N ASN A 785 1.86 16.71 -1.39
CA ASN A 785 1.72 18.14 -1.17
C ASN A 785 1.29 18.90 -2.45
N ARG A 786 0.41 19.89 -2.27
CA ARG A 786 -0.07 20.77 -3.34
C ARG A 786 1.11 21.42 -4.07
N GLY A 787 1.12 21.29 -5.40
CA GLY A 787 2.11 21.93 -6.27
C GLY A 787 3.50 21.29 -6.26
N ILE A 788 3.70 20.15 -5.60
CA ILE A 788 4.96 19.40 -5.62
C ILE A 788 4.80 18.17 -6.51
N ILE A 789 5.62 18.03 -7.56
CA ILE A 789 5.57 16.89 -8.48
C ILE A 789 6.99 16.40 -8.78
N ALA A 790 7.22 15.11 -8.61
CA ALA A 790 8.48 14.47 -9.02
C ALA A 790 8.34 13.77 -10.38
N VAL A 791 9.39 13.90 -11.19
CA VAL A 791 9.53 13.26 -12.52
C VAL A 791 10.85 12.52 -12.53
N ALA A 792 10.85 11.26 -12.99
CA ALA A 792 12.06 10.47 -13.14
C ALA A 792 12.17 9.80 -14.51
N GLY A 793 13.40 9.66 -14.99
CA GLY A 793 13.71 8.75 -16.10
C GLY A 793 13.47 7.30 -15.69
N ALA A 794 12.95 6.47 -16.59
CA ALA A 794 12.65 5.07 -16.31
C ALA A 794 13.89 4.19 -16.00
N GLY A 795 15.09 4.63 -16.38
CA GLY A 795 16.32 3.84 -16.35
C GLY A 795 16.84 3.49 -17.75
N ASN A 796 18.13 3.20 -17.86
CA ASN A 796 18.80 2.80 -19.11
C ASN A 796 19.26 1.33 -19.08
N GLU A 797 18.56 0.46 -18.33
CA GLU A 797 18.99 -0.92 -18.08
C GLU A 797 18.34 -1.94 -19.03
N GLY A 798 17.37 -1.53 -19.85
CA GLY A 798 16.45 -2.41 -20.62
C GLY A 798 17.06 -3.32 -21.69
N ASP A 799 18.35 -3.19 -22.00
CA ASP A 799 19.10 -4.14 -22.84
C ASP A 799 20.51 -4.49 -22.32
N THR A 800 20.82 -4.09 -21.08
CA THR A 800 22.15 -4.19 -20.47
C THR A 800 22.48 -5.56 -19.88
N LYS A 801 21.46 -6.41 -19.72
CA LYS A 801 21.49 -7.73 -19.10
C LYS A 801 21.89 -7.76 -17.61
N THR A 802 21.56 -6.70 -16.88
CA THR A 802 21.72 -6.60 -15.42
C THR A 802 20.55 -7.19 -14.63
N HIS A 803 19.46 -7.60 -15.28
CA HIS A 803 18.29 -8.20 -14.66
C HIS A 803 18.02 -9.64 -15.16
N TYR A 804 17.57 -10.52 -14.26
CA TYR A 804 17.05 -11.86 -14.54
C TYR A 804 15.78 -12.07 -13.73
N SER A 805 14.67 -12.44 -14.38
CA SER A 805 13.46 -12.91 -13.69
C SER A 805 13.32 -14.43 -13.79
N GLY A 806 12.72 -15.04 -12.78
CA GLY A 806 12.44 -16.47 -12.76
C GLY A 806 11.13 -16.81 -12.06
N LYS A 807 10.70 -18.05 -12.25
CA LYS A 807 9.52 -18.60 -11.57
C LYS A 807 9.72 -20.08 -11.24
N PHE A 808 9.75 -20.40 -9.96
CA PHE A 808 9.58 -21.76 -9.48
C PHE A 808 8.14 -22.22 -9.68
N ASN A 809 7.97 -23.49 -10.06
CA ASN A 809 6.65 -24.10 -10.24
C ASN A 809 6.26 -24.94 -9.02
N ASN A 810 7.24 -25.49 -8.29
CA ASN A 810 7.02 -26.36 -7.14
C ASN A 810 8.05 -26.12 -6.02
N THR A 811 7.66 -26.45 -4.78
CA THR A 811 8.62 -26.54 -3.67
C THR A 811 9.60 -27.69 -3.91
N GLY A 812 10.88 -27.47 -3.62
CA GLY A 812 11.98 -28.40 -3.86
C GLY A 812 12.59 -28.34 -5.28
N GLU A 813 12.06 -27.48 -6.15
CA GLU A 813 12.65 -27.21 -7.47
C GLU A 813 13.98 -26.45 -7.33
N VAL A 814 14.93 -26.74 -8.21
CA VAL A 814 16.24 -26.08 -8.27
C VAL A 814 16.40 -25.44 -9.64
N GLN A 815 16.75 -24.17 -9.69
CA GLN A 815 17.03 -23.42 -10.91
C GLN A 815 18.48 -22.91 -10.90
N GLU A 816 19.15 -22.96 -12.04
CA GLU A 816 20.53 -22.47 -12.19
C GLU A 816 20.54 -21.16 -13.00
N VAL A 817 21.21 -20.14 -12.46
CA VAL A 817 21.35 -18.82 -13.07
C VAL A 817 22.82 -18.59 -13.42
N GLU A 818 23.11 -18.49 -14.72
CA GLU A 818 24.45 -18.27 -15.24
C GLU A 818 24.81 -16.78 -15.27
N LEU A 819 25.78 -16.40 -14.43
CA LEU A 819 26.35 -15.06 -14.32
C LEU A 819 27.74 -15.07 -14.95
N ARG A 820 27.93 -14.38 -16.08
CA ARG A 820 29.27 -14.15 -16.62
C ARG A 820 29.87 -12.92 -15.93
N VAL A 821 31.11 -13.03 -15.50
CA VAL A 821 31.92 -11.97 -14.90
C VAL A 821 32.99 -11.55 -15.91
N GLY A 822 33.07 -10.24 -16.16
CA GLY A 822 34.00 -9.63 -17.11
C GLY A 822 35.44 -9.55 -16.57
N GLU A 823 36.38 -9.33 -17.49
CA GLU A 823 37.78 -9.08 -17.15
C GLU A 823 37.91 -7.81 -16.30
N ASN A 824 38.69 -7.87 -15.22
CA ASN A 824 38.89 -6.78 -14.25
C ASN A 824 37.61 -6.35 -13.48
N GLN A 825 36.61 -7.22 -13.32
CA GLN A 825 35.62 -6.98 -12.25
C GLN A 825 36.35 -7.04 -10.89
N GLY A 826 36.16 -6.01 -10.07
CA GLY A 826 36.66 -5.96 -8.69
C GLY A 826 35.71 -6.67 -7.75
N ASP A 827 35.00 -5.91 -6.93
CA ASP A 827 33.88 -6.44 -6.15
C ASP A 827 32.61 -6.56 -7.03
N LEU A 828 31.69 -7.44 -6.63
CA LEU A 828 30.40 -7.59 -7.31
C LEU A 828 29.29 -7.93 -6.33
N ASP A 829 28.25 -7.09 -6.34
CA ASP A 829 27.02 -7.31 -5.60
C ASP A 829 25.96 -7.98 -6.49
N VAL A 830 25.12 -8.83 -5.90
CA VAL A 830 23.93 -9.42 -6.53
C VAL A 830 22.75 -9.34 -5.56
N TYR A 831 21.64 -8.78 -6.02
CA TYR A 831 20.42 -8.56 -5.27
C TYR A 831 19.35 -9.54 -5.76
N ILE A 832 18.77 -10.34 -4.87
CA ILE A 832 17.71 -11.30 -5.19
C ILE A 832 16.48 -10.97 -4.37
N TRP A 833 15.34 -10.89 -5.03
CA TRP A 833 14.06 -10.60 -4.41
C TRP A 833 13.06 -11.72 -4.69
N GLY A 834 12.66 -12.46 -3.66
CA GLY A 834 11.61 -13.49 -3.71
C GLY A 834 10.29 -12.95 -3.17
N ARG A 835 9.18 -13.12 -3.91
CA ARG A 835 7.88 -12.60 -3.46
C ARG A 835 7.38 -13.33 -2.21
N LYS A 836 6.83 -12.60 -1.24
CA LYS A 836 6.22 -13.24 -0.06
C LYS A 836 5.04 -14.14 -0.47
N PRO A 837 4.91 -15.32 0.15
CA PRO A 837 5.63 -15.82 1.32
C PRO A 837 6.73 -16.85 1.00
N ASP A 838 7.30 -16.81 -0.21
CA ASP A 838 8.25 -17.81 -0.68
C ASP A 838 9.53 -17.86 0.19
N ARG A 839 10.36 -18.89 -0.05
CA ARG A 839 11.70 -19.04 0.54
C ARG A 839 12.66 -19.66 -0.47
N ILE A 840 13.82 -19.04 -0.63
CA ILE A 840 14.86 -19.43 -1.58
C ILE A 840 16.19 -19.57 -0.82
N SER A 841 16.83 -20.74 -0.92
CA SER A 841 18.22 -20.97 -0.50
C SER A 841 19.17 -20.87 -1.70
N LEU A 842 20.45 -20.56 -1.45
CA LEU A 842 21.46 -20.43 -2.51
C LEU A 842 22.49 -21.56 -2.53
N GLY A 843 23.08 -21.77 -3.69
CA GLY A 843 24.33 -22.50 -3.91
C GLY A 843 25.15 -21.84 -5.01
N PHE A 844 26.40 -22.25 -5.17
CA PHE A 844 27.32 -21.67 -6.16
C PHE A 844 28.14 -22.74 -6.87
N VAL A 845 28.47 -22.48 -8.14
CA VAL A 845 29.58 -23.13 -8.84
C VAL A 845 30.49 -22.06 -9.42
N SER A 846 31.77 -22.12 -9.10
CA SER A 846 32.79 -21.20 -9.60
C SER A 846 33.21 -21.51 -11.04
N PRO A 847 33.92 -20.59 -11.73
CA PRO A 847 34.42 -20.83 -13.09
C PRO A 847 35.41 -22.00 -13.21
N THR A 848 36.10 -22.40 -12.13
CA THR A 848 36.97 -23.60 -12.13
C THR A 848 36.25 -24.87 -11.70
N GLY A 849 35.00 -24.77 -11.22
CA GLY A 849 34.17 -25.90 -10.79
C GLY A 849 34.17 -26.18 -9.28
N ASP A 850 34.69 -25.27 -8.45
CA ASP A 850 34.53 -25.33 -6.98
C ASP A 850 33.03 -25.09 -6.67
N ALA A 851 32.42 -26.01 -5.91
CA ALA A 851 30.96 -26.11 -5.79
C ALA A 851 30.51 -26.05 -4.34
N ILE A 852 29.72 -25.02 -4.02
CA ILE A 852 29.08 -24.80 -2.73
C ILE A 852 27.62 -25.22 -2.88
N GLU A 853 27.28 -26.42 -2.39
CA GLU A 853 25.99 -27.08 -2.67
C GLU A 853 24.78 -26.24 -2.25
N LYS A 854 24.47 -26.19 -0.96
CA LYS A 854 23.32 -25.44 -0.44
C LYS A 854 23.66 -24.75 0.87
N ILE A 855 23.68 -23.43 0.81
CA ILE A 855 23.70 -22.55 1.97
C ILE A 855 22.23 -22.48 2.43
N PRO A 856 21.89 -23.02 3.62
CA PRO A 856 20.52 -22.93 4.10
C PRO A 856 20.16 -21.46 4.34
N ALA A 857 19.00 -21.03 3.84
CA ALA A 857 18.43 -19.72 4.10
C ALA A 857 18.06 -19.58 5.57
N LYS A 858 19.02 -19.20 6.42
CA LYS A 858 18.81 -18.84 7.82
C LYS A 858 18.48 -17.36 7.91
N LEU A 859 17.55 -16.96 8.79
CA LEU A 859 17.11 -15.57 8.85
C LEU A 859 18.25 -14.67 9.34
N SER A 860 18.52 -13.61 8.58
CA SER A 860 19.45 -12.51 8.84
C SER A 860 20.93 -12.86 9.04
N GLU A 861 21.29 -14.15 9.22
CA GLU A 861 22.69 -14.61 9.28
C GLU A 861 23.50 -14.19 8.03
N THR A 862 24.73 -13.72 8.27
CA THR A 862 25.74 -13.52 7.21
C THR A 862 26.60 -14.76 7.11
N GLU A 863 26.43 -15.54 6.04
CA GLU A 863 27.22 -16.72 5.75
C GLU A 863 28.45 -16.35 4.90
N LEU A 864 29.65 -16.58 5.44
CA LEU A 864 30.91 -16.34 4.75
C LEU A 864 31.34 -17.59 3.95
N VAL A 865 31.25 -17.47 2.64
CA VAL A 865 31.64 -18.49 1.65
C VAL A 865 33.04 -18.18 1.13
N LYS A 866 33.89 -19.20 0.96
CA LYS A 866 35.25 -19.06 0.43
C LYS A 866 35.51 -20.03 -0.71
N PHE A 867 35.82 -19.50 -1.89
CA PHE A 867 36.21 -20.28 -3.06
C PHE A 867 37.72 -20.46 -3.06
N THR A 868 38.17 -21.70 -2.82
CA THR A 868 39.57 -21.96 -2.45
C THR A 868 40.52 -21.92 -3.63
N MET A 869 40.03 -22.20 -4.84
CA MET A 869 40.82 -22.16 -6.08
C MET A 869 40.91 -20.74 -6.66
N GLU A 870 39.84 -19.95 -6.55
CA GLU A 870 39.76 -18.57 -7.03
C GLU A 870 40.36 -17.55 -6.04
N GLY A 871 40.46 -17.89 -4.76
CA GLY A 871 40.85 -16.96 -3.70
C GLY A 871 39.82 -15.85 -3.49
N VAL A 872 38.53 -16.18 -3.65
CA VAL A 872 37.39 -15.26 -3.53
C VAL A 872 36.67 -15.50 -2.22
N GLU A 873 36.35 -14.43 -1.51
CA GLU A 873 35.48 -14.44 -0.33
C GLU A 873 34.13 -13.82 -0.72
N THR A 874 33.04 -14.39 -0.20
CA THR A 874 31.68 -13.99 -0.56
C THR A 874 30.80 -14.02 0.68
N ASN A 875 30.12 -12.91 0.94
CA ASN A 875 29.11 -12.84 2.00
C ASN A 875 27.73 -13.07 1.40
N VAL A 876 26.94 -13.95 2.00
CA VAL A 876 25.51 -14.13 1.68
C VAL A 876 24.69 -13.72 2.90
N ILE A 877 23.73 -12.81 2.70
CA ILE A 877 22.83 -12.31 3.74
C ILE A 877 21.38 -12.55 3.29
N TYR A 878 20.60 -13.28 4.09
CA TYR A 878 19.18 -13.52 3.83
C TYR A 878 18.32 -12.64 4.75
N LYS A 879 17.65 -11.62 4.24
CA LYS A 879 16.63 -10.86 4.99
C LYS A 879 15.24 -11.37 4.63
N PHE A 880 14.58 -12.03 5.58
CA PHE A 880 13.18 -12.43 5.45
C PHE A 880 12.44 -12.28 6.79
N PRO A 881 11.34 -11.51 6.86
CA PRO A 881 10.89 -10.54 5.86
C PRO A 881 11.85 -9.35 5.79
N ASP A 882 12.06 -8.75 4.62
CA ASP A 882 12.61 -7.39 4.55
C ASP A 882 11.65 -6.39 5.25
N GLU A 883 12.21 -5.42 5.97
CA GLU A 883 11.44 -4.56 6.87
C GLU A 883 10.44 -3.63 6.15
N LEU A 884 10.75 -3.20 4.91
CA LEU A 884 9.96 -2.22 4.15
C LEU A 884 8.96 -2.89 3.21
N THR A 885 9.36 -3.99 2.58
CA THR A 885 8.60 -4.69 1.54
C THR A 885 7.80 -5.88 2.08
N GLY A 886 8.29 -6.52 3.14
CA GLY A 886 7.83 -7.81 3.66
C GLY A 886 8.17 -9.03 2.78
N ASP A 887 8.90 -8.84 1.68
CA ASP A 887 9.34 -9.91 0.76
C ASP A 887 10.65 -10.55 1.25
N GLU A 888 11.12 -11.59 0.55
CA GLU A 888 12.46 -12.14 0.75
C GLU A 888 13.49 -11.33 -0.01
N PHE A 889 14.55 -10.92 0.67
CA PHE A 889 15.71 -10.26 0.07
C PHE A 889 16.95 -11.09 0.37
N ILE A 890 17.73 -11.42 -0.66
CA ILE A 890 19.02 -12.09 -0.51
C ILE A 890 20.07 -11.22 -1.18
N TYR A 891 21.07 -10.82 -0.39
CA TYR A 891 22.19 -10.02 -0.83
C TYR A 891 23.44 -10.89 -0.87
N ILE A 892 24.12 -10.90 -2.01
CA ILE A 892 25.39 -11.59 -2.22
C ILE A 892 26.42 -10.52 -2.53
N SER A 893 27.53 -10.49 -1.79
CA SER A 893 28.65 -9.59 -2.06
C SER A 893 29.93 -10.40 -2.22
N PHE A 894 30.49 -10.39 -3.43
CA PHE A 894 31.75 -11.03 -3.76
C PHE A 894 32.88 -10.00 -3.67
N SER A 895 33.91 -10.29 -2.86
CA SER A 895 35.13 -9.48 -2.81
C SER A 895 36.15 -9.97 -3.83
N ASN A 896 36.60 -9.10 -4.73
CA ASN A 896 37.59 -9.38 -5.77
C ASN A 896 37.22 -10.63 -6.60
N ILE A 897 36.02 -10.65 -7.19
CA ILE A 897 35.50 -11.79 -7.96
C ILE A 897 36.38 -12.09 -9.18
N LYS A 898 36.45 -13.35 -9.60
CA LYS A 898 37.28 -13.76 -10.74
C LYS A 898 36.49 -13.86 -12.05
N PRO A 899 37.05 -13.44 -13.21
CA PRO A 899 36.38 -13.55 -14.51
C PRO A 899 35.99 -14.99 -14.87
N GLY A 900 34.93 -15.13 -15.66
CA GLY A 900 34.39 -16.43 -16.09
C GLY A 900 32.90 -16.57 -15.83
N THR A 901 32.35 -17.77 -16.05
CA THR A 901 30.94 -18.06 -15.77
C THR A 901 30.81 -18.64 -14.36
N TRP A 902 30.10 -17.92 -13.50
CA TRP A 902 29.62 -18.39 -12.21
C TRP A 902 28.18 -18.90 -12.37
N ILE A 903 27.82 -19.95 -11.63
CA ILE A 903 26.45 -20.45 -11.57
C ILE A 903 25.92 -20.19 -10.16
N ILE A 904 24.82 -19.45 -10.06
CA ILE A 904 24.05 -19.29 -8.81
C ILE A 904 22.92 -20.31 -8.87
N ARG A 905 22.93 -21.27 -7.93
CA ARG A 905 21.85 -22.24 -7.75
C ARG A 905 20.81 -21.68 -6.80
N LEU A 906 19.55 -21.69 -7.22
CA LEU A 906 18.42 -21.24 -6.42
C LEU A 906 17.58 -22.46 -6.06
N TYR A 907 17.40 -22.71 -4.77
CA TYR A 907 16.61 -23.81 -4.23
C TYR A 907 15.29 -23.26 -3.70
N GLY A 908 14.17 -23.62 -4.33
CA GLY A 908 12.84 -23.20 -3.91
C GLY A 908 12.37 -23.96 -2.66
N ASP A 909 12.88 -23.57 -1.49
CA ASP A 909 12.63 -24.23 -0.20
C ASP A 909 11.16 -24.21 0.23
N TYR A 910 10.45 -23.15 -0.14
CA TYR A 910 9.02 -23.00 0.08
C TYR A 910 8.43 -22.10 -1.00
N ILE A 911 7.56 -22.64 -1.84
CA ILE A 911 7.09 -21.95 -3.06
C ILE A 911 5.55 -21.91 -3.11
N VAL A 912 5.01 -20.69 -3.27
CA VAL A 912 3.58 -20.39 -3.39
C VAL A 912 3.31 -19.55 -4.66
N ASP A 913 3.90 -18.37 -4.81
CA ASP A 913 3.90 -17.68 -6.13
C ASP A 913 5.03 -18.25 -6.99
N GLY A 914 6.23 -18.33 -6.43
CA GLY A 914 7.46 -18.81 -7.05
C GLY A 914 8.18 -17.76 -7.89
N LYS A 915 7.62 -16.56 -8.07
CA LYS A 915 8.27 -15.46 -8.79
C LYS A 915 9.44 -14.89 -7.97
N TYR A 916 10.56 -14.69 -8.64
CA TYR A 916 11.71 -13.98 -8.09
C TYR A 916 12.41 -13.17 -9.19
N ASP A 917 13.10 -12.11 -8.76
CA ASP A 917 13.82 -11.19 -9.62
C ASP A 917 15.25 -11.02 -9.08
N MET A 918 16.24 -10.97 -9.96
CA MET A 918 17.66 -10.86 -9.63
C MET A 918 18.29 -9.68 -10.37
N TYR A 919 18.98 -8.82 -9.65
CA TYR A 919 19.60 -7.61 -10.18
C TYR A 919 21.10 -7.59 -9.88
N LEU A 920 21.86 -7.15 -10.87
CA LEU A 920 23.21 -6.64 -10.71
C LEU A 920 23.13 -5.10 -10.56
N PRO A 921 24.15 -4.45 -9.95
CA PRO A 921 24.34 -3.00 -10.06
C PRO A 921 24.20 -2.49 -11.49
N ASN A 922 23.84 -1.21 -11.64
CA ASN A 922 23.66 -0.58 -12.95
C ASN A 922 24.87 -0.80 -13.85
N LYS A 923 24.63 -0.97 -15.15
CA LYS A 923 25.66 -1.44 -16.09
C LYS A 923 26.93 -0.61 -16.12
N VAL A 924 26.83 0.69 -15.82
CA VAL A 924 27.95 1.63 -15.74
C VAL A 924 28.93 1.34 -14.60
N LEU A 925 28.49 0.66 -13.53
CA LEU A 925 29.30 0.23 -12.39
C LEU A 925 29.94 -1.16 -12.58
N LEU A 926 29.67 -1.82 -13.73
CA LEU A 926 30.12 -3.18 -14.01
C LEU A 926 31.23 -3.19 -15.08
N SER A 927 32.19 -4.10 -14.94
CA SER A 927 33.22 -4.29 -15.95
C SER A 927 32.64 -4.85 -17.25
N GLN A 928 33.35 -4.60 -18.37
CA GLN A 928 32.88 -5.03 -19.68
C GLN A 928 32.77 -6.56 -19.75
N GLY A 929 31.55 -7.03 -19.98
CA GLY A 929 31.24 -8.46 -20.11
C GLY A 929 30.58 -9.08 -18.89
N THR A 930 30.51 -8.38 -17.75
CA THR A 930 29.72 -8.79 -16.58
C THR A 930 28.22 -8.67 -16.89
N GLU A 931 27.50 -9.80 -16.93
CA GLU A 931 26.06 -9.89 -17.25
C GLU A 931 25.45 -11.26 -16.91
N PHE A 932 24.13 -11.32 -16.72
CA PHE A 932 23.41 -12.58 -16.81
C PHE A 932 23.39 -13.09 -18.26
N LEU A 933 23.69 -14.37 -18.47
CA LEU A 933 23.67 -14.96 -19.82
C LEU A 933 22.24 -15.08 -20.38
N LYS A 934 21.25 -15.30 -19.51
CA LYS A 934 19.82 -15.43 -19.82
C LYS A 934 18.99 -14.33 -19.14
N ALA A 935 19.37 -13.07 -19.36
CA ALA A 935 18.69 -11.90 -18.80
C ALA A 935 17.25 -11.70 -19.28
N ASP A 936 16.44 -11.00 -18.48
CA ASP A 936 15.10 -10.51 -18.84
C ASP A 936 15.15 -8.99 -19.11
N PRO A 937 14.74 -8.50 -20.30
CA PRO A 937 14.66 -7.06 -20.59
C PRO A 937 13.49 -6.33 -19.90
N TYR A 938 12.52 -7.06 -19.33
CA TYR A 938 11.42 -6.53 -18.52
C TYR A 938 11.83 -6.47 -17.04
N GLY A 939 11.07 -5.75 -16.20
CA GLY A 939 11.41 -5.58 -14.78
C GLY A 939 12.56 -4.60 -14.51
N THR A 940 13.03 -3.87 -15.53
CA THR A 940 14.28 -3.09 -15.49
C THR A 940 14.12 -1.63 -15.04
N ILE A 941 12.92 -1.19 -14.63
CA ILE A 941 12.68 0.20 -14.16
C ILE A 941 13.47 0.45 -12.89
N VAL A 942 14.36 1.45 -12.89
CA VAL A 942 15.25 1.73 -11.75
C VAL A 942 14.51 2.38 -10.58
N THR A 943 14.97 2.14 -9.35
CA THR A 943 14.53 2.89 -8.15
C THR A 943 15.15 4.29 -8.19
N PRO A 944 14.46 5.39 -7.81
CA PRO A 944 13.09 5.50 -7.30
C PRO A 944 12.02 5.70 -8.37
N ALA A 945 12.32 5.47 -9.66
CA ALA A 945 11.36 5.61 -10.75
C ALA A 945 10.23 4.56 -10.69
N THR A 946 10.32 3.58 -9.78
CA THR A 946 9.25 2.65 -9.41
C THR A 946 8.26 3.18 -8.37
N ALA A 947 8.47 4.36 -7.76
CA ALA A 947 7.54 4.95 -6.78
C ALA A 947 6.11 5.16 -7.35
N GLU A 948 5.09 5.10 -6.47
CA GLU A 948 3.68 5.16 -6.90
C GLU A 948 3.25 6.56 -7.37
N ALA A 949 3.72 7.62 -6.71
CA ALA A 949 3.35 9.00 -7.04
C ALA A 949 4.20 9.64 -8.14
N ILE A 950 5.44 9.17 -8.38
CA ILE A 950 6.36 9.76 -9.36
C ILE A 950 5.83 9.58 -10.80
N ILE A 951 6.11 10.56 -11.66
CA ILE A 951 5.87 10.47 -13.11
C ILE A 951 7.12 9.85 -13.76
N THR A 952 7.00 8.58 -14.15
CA THR A 952 8.09 7.77 -14.71
C THR A 952 8.06 7.83 -16.22
N VAL A 953 9.20 8.18 -16.83
CA VAL A 953 9.28 8.52 -18.25
C VAL A 953 10.30 7.65 -18.97
N GLY A 954 9.81 6.76 -19.83
CA GLY A 954 10.66 6.00 -20.75
C GLY A 954 11.10 6.85 -21.94
N ALA A 955 12.14 6.39 -22.63
CA ALA A 955 12.73 7.08 -23.76
C ALA A 955 12.30 6.44 -25.10
N TYR A 956 11.94 7.29 -26.07
CA TYR A 956 11.76 6.86 -27.46
C TYR A 956 12.56 7.74 -28.43
N ASN A 957 12.76 7.25 -29.66
CA ASN A 957 13.37 7.97 -30.77
C ASN A 957 12.28 8.64 -31.61
N HIS A 958 12.21 9.96 -31.53
CA HIS A 958 11.25 10.77 -32.28
C HIS A 958 11.43 10.66 -33.81
N LYS A 959 12.65 10.38 -34.32
CA LYS A 959 12.93 10.35 -35.78
C LYS A 959 12.29 9.19 -36.53
N ASP A 960 12.18 8.03 -35.90
CA ASP A 960 11.63 6.79 -36.47
C ASP A 960 10.47 6.21 -35.65
N ASN A 961 10.08 6.90 -34.58
CA ASN A 961 9.03 6.52 -33.63
C ASN A 961 9.28 5.15 -32.95
N SER A 962 10.53 4.71 -32.82
CA SER A 962 10.91 3.47 -32.12
C SER A 962 11.22 3.71 -30.64
N LEU A 963 11.12 2.68 -29.81
CA LEU A 963 11.52 2.75 -28.40
C LEU A 963 13.06 2.84 -28.30
N TYR A 964 13.60 3.64 -27.38
CA TYR A 964 15.04 3.58 -27.08
C TYR A 964 15.37 2.20 -26.53
N ARG A 965 16.32 1.51 -27.17
CA ARG A 965 16.60 0.10 -26.88
C ARG A 965 16.94 -0.14 -25.41
N ALA A 966 17.78 0.71 -24.83
CA ALA A 966 18.19 0.63 -23.43
C ALA A 966 17.15 1.22 -22.45
N SER A 967 16.08 1.88 -22.92
CA SER A 967 15.02 2.36 -22.00
C SER A 967 14.49 1.17 -21.21
N SER A 968 14.63 1.28 -19.89
CA SER A 968 14.08 0.35 -18.93
C SER A 968 12.57 0.19 -19.10
N ARG A 969 12.07 -1.00 -18.76
CA ARG A 969 10.72 -1.46 -19.05
C ARG A 969 10.13 -2.12 -17.82
N GLY A 970 8.84 -1.91 -17.60
CA GLY A 970 8.12 -2.57 -16.53
C GLY A 970 7.92 -4.07 -16.81
N PRO A 971 7.02 -4.73 -16.05
CA PRO A 971 6.30 -4.16 -14.92
C PRO A 971 7.25 -3.83 -13.75
N THR A 972 6.75 -3.15 -12.72
CA THR A 972 7.43 -3.13 -11.41
C THR A 972 7.40 -4.52 -10.77
N ARG A 973 8.19 -4.74 -9.70
CA ARG A 973 8.19 -6.04 -8.99
C ARG A 973 6.81 -6.40 -8.41
N ASP A 974 5.97 -5.42 -8.10
CA ASP A 974 4.56 -5.58 -7.70
C ASP A 974 3.55 -5.55 -8.88
N ASP A 975 4.00 -5.89 -10.08
CA ASP A 975 3.20 -5.99 -11.32
C ASP A 975 2.51 -4.68 -11.78
N ARG A 976 2.91 -3.48 -11.33
CA ARG A 976 2.36 -2.20 -11.84
C ARG A 976 2.91 -1.86 -13.23
N ILE A 977 2.11 -1.15 -14.03
CA ILE A 977 2.58 -0.65 -15.34
C ILE A 977 3.48 0.56 -15.13
N LYS A 978 4.75 0.41 -15.52
CA LYS A 978 5.73 1.49 -15.69
C LYS A 978 6.48 1.28 -17.01
N PRO A 979 7.00 2.34 -17.67
CA PRO A 979 6.85 3.76 -17.32
C PRO A 979 5.39 4.24 -17.41
N ASP A 980 5.06 5.42 -16.88
CA ASP A 980 3.70 5.97 -17.02
C ASP A 980 3.45 6.45 -18.46
N LEU A 981 4.48 7.01 -19.10
CA LEU A 981 4.48 7.46 -20.49
C LEU A 981 5.90 7.46 -21.05
N VAL A 982 6.06 7.74 -22.34
CA VAL A 982 7.38 8.00 -22.94
C VAL A 982 7.50 9.40 -23.50
N ALA A 983 8.70 9.94 -23.47
CA ALA A 983 9.07 11.18 -24.14
C ALA A 983 10.35 10.96 -24.97
N PRO A 984 10.72 11.88 -25.87
CA PRO A 984 11.97 11.80 -26.60
C PRO A 984 13.11 11.74 -25.60
N GLY A 985 13.77 10.60 -25.61
CA GLY A 985 14.95 10.35 -24.81
C GLY A 985 16.03 9.72 -25.65
N VAL A 986 15.77 9.34 -26.91
CA VAL A 986 16.87 9.26 -27.86
C VAL A 986 17.22 10.66 -28.28
N ASN A 987 18.50 10.93 -28.19
CA ASN A 987 19.25 11.91 -28.94
C ASN A 987 19.32 13.32 -28.29
N ILE A 988 18.24 14.09 -28.20
CA ILE A 988 18.05 15.45 -27.61
C ILE A 988 19.22 16.46 -27.68
N THR A 989 19.09 17.57 -28.43
CA THR A 989 20.08 18.68 -28.43
C THR A 989 19.89 19.55 -27.19
N THR A 990 20.96 19.95 -26.51
CA THR A 990 20.87 20.76 -25.28
C THR A 990 22.20 21.45 -24.94
N THR A 991 22.19 22.32 -23.94
CA THR A 991 23.34 23.09 -23.41
C THR A 991 24.42 22.18 -22.84
N VAL A 992 25.70 22.58 -22.96
CA VAL A 992 26.86 21.90 -22.36
C VAL A 992 27.79 22.91 -21.69
N PRO A 993 28.59 22.50 -20.67
CA PRO A 993 29.52 23.40 -20.00
C PRO A 993 30.47 24.12 -20.98
N GLY A 994 30.70 25.41 -20.73
CA GLY A 994 31.48 26.29 -21.60
C GLY A 994 30.64 27.12 -22.57
N GLY A 995 29.32 27.25 -22.35
CA GLY A 995 28.46 28.14 -23.14
C GLY A 995 28.08 27.65 -24.54
N GLY A 996 28.12 26.33 -24.79
CA GLY A 996 27.86 25.73 -26.10
C GLY A 996 26.71 24.72 -26.10
N TYR A 997 26.40 24.16 -27.27
CA TYR A 997 25.39 23.11 -27.42
C TYR A 997 26.03 21.75 -27.75
N GLY A 998 25.48 20.71 -27.14
CA GLY A 998 25.77 19.31 -27.38
C GLY A 998 24.47 18.50 -27.36
N SER A 999 24.49 17.30 -26.79
CA SER A 999 23.30 16.44 -26.83
C SER A 999 23.24 15.35 -25.75
N LEU A 1000 22.05 14.78 -25.55
CA LEU A 1000 21.68 13.87 -24.46
C LEU A 1000 20.67 12.80 -24.93
N THR A 1001 21.08 11.56 -25.09
CA THR A 1001 20.14 10.42 -25.09
C THR A 1001 20.00 9.90 -23.65
N GLY A 1002 19.10 8.97 -23.43
CA GLY A 1002 18.84 8.30 -22.17
C GLY A 1002 17.55 8.80 -21.53
N THR A 1003 17.11 8.10 -20.50
CA THR A 1003 15.87 8.45 -19.82
C THR A 1003 15.97 9.71 -18.97
N SER A 1004 17.17 10.22 -18.66
CA SER A 1004 17.38 11.59 -18.18
C SER A 1004 16.76 12.61 -19.12
N ALA A 1005 16.97 12.46 -20.43
CA ALA A 1005 16.52 13.42 -21.43
C ALA A 1005 15.00 13.39 -21.64
N SER A 1006 14.38 12.21 -21.55
CA SER A 1006 12.92 12.08 -21.58
C SER A 1006 12.27 12.57 -20.28
N GLY A 1007 12.90 12.32 -19.12
CA GLY A 1007 12.50 12.90 -17.83
C GLY A 1007 12.49 14.43 -17.86
N ALA A 1008 13.57 15.03 -18.36
CA ALA A 1008 13.72 16.48 -18.51
C ALA A 1008 12.61 17.12 -19.38
N HIS A 1009 12.25 16.48 -20.50
CA HIS A 1009 11.13 16.89 -21.35
C HIS A 1009 9.79 16.91 -20.58
N ALA A 1010 9.53 15.87 -19.79
CA ALA A 1010 8.32 15.77 -18.99
C ALA A 1010 8.33 16.76 -17.80
N ALA A 1011 9.47 16.97 -17.15
CA ALA A 1011 9.62 17.97 -16.09
C ALA A 1011 9.29 19.39 -16.58
N GLY A 1012 9.79 19.76 -17.77
CA GLY A 1012 9.38 21.01 -18.43
C GLY A 1012 7.88 21.05 -18.75
N ALA A 1013 7.28 19.96 -19.24
CA ALA A 1013 5.84 19.91 -19.53
C ALA A 1013 4.98 20.00 -18.25
N VAL A 1014 5.45 19.45 -17.13
CA VAL A 1014 4.86 19.62 -15.79
C VAL A 1014 4.96 21.07 -15.34
N ALA A 1015 6.09 21.75 -15.56
CA ALA A 1015 6.24 23.17 -15.23
C ALA A 1015 5.24 24.05 -16.00
N LEU A 1016 4.99 23.76 -17.29
CA LEU A 1016 3.92 24.43 -18.06
C LEU A 1016 2.52 24.18 -17.47
N LEU A 1017 2.23 22.94 -17.03
CA LEU A 1017 0.97 22.63 -16.35
C LEU A 1017 0.82 23.31 -14.98
N LEU A 1018 1.92 23.47 -14.23
CA LEU A 1018 1.90 24.16 -12.94
C LEU A 1018 1.73 25.67 -13.06
N GLN A 1019 2.34 26.30 -14.09
CA GLN A 1019 2.02 27.68 -14.43
C GLN A 1019 0.53 27.82 -14.68
N TRP A 1020 -0.03 27.02 -15.59
CA TRP A 1020 -1.44 27.09 -15.95
C TRP A 1020 -2.38 26.82 -14.77
N GLY A 1021 -2.14 25.75 -14.00
CA GLY A 1021 -3.05 25.33 -12.94
C GLY A 1021 -2.92 26.18 -11.68
N ILE A 1022 -1.70 26.38 -11.19
CA ILE A 1022 -1.44 27.01 -9.89
C ILE A 1022 -1.17 28.51 -10.03
N VAL A 1023 -0.24 28.92 -10.89
CA VAL A 1023 0.18 30.34 -11.01
C VAL A 1023 -0.92 31.20 -11.66
N GLU A 1024 -1.63 30.65 -12.66
CA GLU A 1024 -2.76 31.30 -13.32
C GLU A 1024 -4.13 30.91 -12.72
N GLU A 1025 -4.11 30.08 -11.67
CA GLU A 1025 -5.27 29.62 -10.88
C GLU A 1025 -6.37 28.90 -11.68
N ASN A 1026 -6.08 28.33 -12.84
CA ASN A 1026 -7.07 27.58 -13.61
C ASN A 1026 -7.44 26.23 -12.94
N ASP A 1027 -6.50 25.65 -12.21
CA ASP A 1027 -6.69 24.46 -11.37
C ASP A 1027 -5.75 24.50 -10.16
N PRO A 1028 -6.09 25.28 -9.12
CA PRO A 1028 -5.17 25.53 -8.02
C PRO A 1028 -4.84 24.26 -7.21
N ARG A 1029 -5.55 23.14 -7.40
CA ARG A 1029 -5.40 21.89 -6.65
C ARG A 1029 -4.56 20.84 -7.39
N LEU A 1030 -3.61 21.25 -8.23
CA LEU A 1030 -2.62 20.34 -8.83
C LEU A 1030 -1.61 19.85 -7.78
N TYR A 1031 -1.26 18.57 -7.92
CA TYR A 1031 -0.19 17.80 -7.24
C TYR A 1031 0.01 16.51 -8.10
N SER A 1032 0.94 15.62 -7.74
CA SER A 1032 1.51 14.64 -8.68
C SER A 1032 0.51 13.76 -9.44
N GLN A 1033 -0.40 13.01 -8.76
CA GLN A 1033 -1.28 12.05 -9.47
C GLN A 1033 -2.28 12.74 -10.41
N LYS A 1034 -2.73 13.96 -10.09
CA LYS A 1034 -3.63 14.75 -10.96
C LYS A 1034 -2.91 15.23 -12.23
N VAL A 1035 -1.67 15.71 -12.08
CA VAL A 1035 -0.80 16.08 -13.22
C VAL A 1035 -0.50 14.85 -14.09
N LYS A 1036 -0.13 13.73 -13.47
CA LYS A 1036 0.08 12.44 -14.15
C LYS A 1036 -1.14 12.04 -14.97
N THR A 1037 -2.34 12.12 -14.39
CA THR A 1037 -3.61 11.82 -15.08
C THR A 1037 -3.82 12.69 -16.31
N TYR A 1038 -3.55 14.00 -16.23
CA TYR A 1038 -3.68 14.90 -17.38
C TYR A 1038 -2.68 14.60 -18.50
N LEU A 1039 -1.42 14.29 -18.16
CA LEU A 1039 -0.42 13.87 -19.14
C LEU A 1039 -0.79 12.54 -19.79
N ILE A 1040 -1.24 11.55 -19.00
CA ILE A 1040 -1.69 10.24 -19.50
C ILE A 1040 -2.90 10.36 -20.43
N ARG A 1041 -3.96 11.11 -20.06
CA ARG A 1041 -5.11 11.33 -20.96
C ARG A 1041 -4.71 12.05 -22.26
N GLY A 1042 -3.62 12.81 -22.23
CA GLY A 1042 -3.07 13.53 -23.35
C GLY A 1042 -2.21 12.70 -24.31
N THR A 1043 -1.83 11.45 -24.00
CA THR A 1043 -0.84 10.73 -24.81
C THR A 1043 -1.27 10.50 -26.27
N ASN A 1044 -0.27 10.44 -27.15
CA ASN A 1044 -0.41 9.83 -28.47
C ASN A 1044 -0.16 8.32 -28.34
N MET A 1045 -1.08 7.52 -28.89
CA MET A 1045 -0.95 6.07 -29.02
C MET A 1045 -0.54 5.73 -30.45
N ARG A 1046 0.34 4.74 -30.62
CA ARG A 1046 0.76 4.22 -31.93
C ARG A 1046 -0.30 3.24 -32.46
N GLU A 1047 -0.54 3.27 -33.77
CA GLU A 1047 -1.47 2.35 -34.43
C GLU A 1047 -0.91 0.91 -34.40
N GLY A 1048 -1.75 -0.05 -34.02
CA GLY A 1048 -1.40 -1.47 -33.92
C GLY A 1048 -0.83 -1.93 -32.57
N ASP A 1049 -0.45 -1.00 -31.68
CA ASP A 1049 -0.01 -1.33 -30.32
C ASP A 1049 -1.20 -1.32 -29.33
N THR A 1050 -1.16 -2.21 -28.33
CA THR A 1050 -2.14 -2.21 -27.21
C THR A 1050 -1.63 -1.33 -26.07
N TYR A 1051 -2.52 -0.54 -25.47
CA TYR A 1051 -2.21 0.36 -24.34
C TYR A 1051 -3.15 0.11 -23.15
N PRO A 1052 -2.69 0.33 -21.90
CA PRO A 1052 -1.30 0.62 -21.54
C PRO A 1052 -0.40 -0.62 -21.67
N ASN A 1053 0.91 -0.42 -21.85
CA ASN A 1053 1.89 -1.51 -21.88
C ASN A 1053 3.20 -1.15 -21.17
N ILE A 1054 3.96 -2.18 -20.80
CA ILE A 1054 5.18 -2.08 -19.97
C ILE A 1054 6.40 -1.44 -20.67
N SER A 1055 6.27 -0.99 -21.92
CA SER A 1055 7.37 -0.37 -22.68
C SER A 1055 7.07 1.09 -23.06
N TRP A 1056 5.85 1.37 -23.50
CA TRP A 1056 5.38 2.71 -23.86
C TRP A 1056 4.54 3.39 -22.78
N GLY A 1057 4.26 2.70 -21.67
CA GLY A 1057 3.32 3.16 -20.66
C GLY A 1057 1.92 3.32 -21.24
N TYR A 1058 1.31 4.48 -20.98
CA TYR A 1058 0.05 4.90 -21.60
C TYR A 1058 0.25 5.64 -22.95
N GLY A 1059 1.48 5.76 -23.45
CA GLY A 1059 1.79 6.35 -24.76
C GLY A 1059 2.79 7.50 -24.72
N ILE A 1060 2.90 8.20 -25.85
CA ILE A 1060 3.86 9.29 -26.07
C ILE A 1060 3.32 10.59 -25.50
N LEU A 1061 4.13 11.31 -24.71
CA LEU A 1061 3.84 12.62 -24.16
C LEU A 1061 3.38 13.61 -25.24
N ASN A 1062 2.17 14.17 -25.08
CA ASN A 1062 1.65 15.22 -25.95
C ASN A 1062 0.88 16.24 -25.11
N LEU A 1063 1.56 17.33 -24.75
CA LEU A 1063 1.01 18.37 -23.89
C LEU A 1063 -0.21 19.07 -24.53
N ARG A 1064 -0.22 19.25 -25.85
CA ARG A 1064 -1.37 19.85 -26.56
C ARG A 1064 -2.64 19.01 -26.37
N ARG A 1065 -2.55 17.69 -26.56
CA ARG A 1065 -3.68 16.78 -26.34
C ARG A 1065 -4.09 16.73 -24.87
N ALA A 1066 -3.15 16.85 -23.92
CA ALA A 1066 -3.49 16.98 -22.50
C ALA A 1066 -4.41 18.19 -22.25
N PHE A 1067 -4.06 19.37 -22.78
CA PHE A 1067 -4.91 20.57 -22.71
C PHE A 1067 -6.24 20.42 -23.46
N GLU A 1068 -6.26 19.78 -24.64
CA GLU A 1068 -7.50 19.50 -25.37
C GLU A 1068 -8.45 18.58 -24.56
N LYS A 1069 -7.91 17.59 -23.82
CA LYS A 1069 -8.69 16.71 -22.93
C LYS A 1069 -9.09 17.41 -21.62
N ILE A 1070 -8.24 18.23 -21.00
CA ILE A 1070 -8.61 19.10 -19.86
C ILE A 1070 -9.84 19.95 -20.24
N ARG A 1071 -9.79 20.63 -21.39
CA ARG A 1071 -10.91 21.45 -21.90
C ARG A 1071 -12.22 20.68 -22.05
N SER A 1072 -12.18 19.38 -22.34
CA SER A 1072 -13.38 18.54 -22.48
C SER A 1072 -14.03 18.14 -21.14
N VAL A 1073 -13.34 18.36 -20.01
CA VAL A 1073 -13.82 17.99 -18.67
C VAL A 1073 -14.07 19.22 -17.78
N PHE A 1074 -13.42 20.35 -18.06
CA PHE A 1074 -13.51 21.56 -17.23
C PHE A 1074 -14.73 22.44 -17.57
N ASN A 1075 -15.67 22.58 -16.64
CA ASN A 1075 -16.81 23.49 -16.78
C ASN A 1075 -16.43 24.93 -16.36
N TRP A 1076 -15.95 25.72 -17.32
CA TRP A 1076 -15.46 27.10 -17.17
C TRP A 1076 -16.44 28.10 -16.53
N ASN A 1077 -17.74 27.78 -16.48
CA ASN A 1077 -18.72 28.67 -15.84
C ASN A 1077 -18.58 28.69 -14.31
N TYR A 1078 -18.12 27.59 -13.70
CA TYR A 1078 -17.97 27.48 -12.24
C TYR A 1078 -16.73 28.24 -11.73
N SER A 1079 -15.61 28.20 -12.45
CA SER A 1079 -14.39 28.93 -12.06
C SER A 1079 -14.53 30.45 -12.18
N ARG A 1080 -15.39 30.95 -13.09
CA ARG A 1080 -15.72 32.38 -13.16
C ARG A 1080 -16.51 32.87 -11.95
N GLN A 1081 -17.56 32.14 -11.53
CA GLN A 1081 -18.31 32.53 -10.33
C GLN A 1081 -17.42 32.64 -9.09
N VAL A 1082 -16.48 31.71 -8.89
CA VAL A 1082 -15.55 31.75 -7.75
C VAL A 1082 -14.56 32.93 -7.83
N LYS A 1083 -14.20 33.41 -9.03
CA LYS A 1083 -13.41 34.64 -9.20
C LYS A 1083 -14.23 35.91 -8.98
N ASP A 1084 -15.48 35.94 -9.41
CA ASP A 1084 -16.37 37.10 -9.22
C ASP A 1084 -16.88 37.23 -7.76
N GLU A 1085 -16.90 36.15 -6.97
CA GLU A 1085 -17.28 36.16 -5.55
C GLU A 1085 -16.13 36.49 -4.58
N ASN A 1086 -14.89 36.68 -5.06
CA ASN A 1086 -13.70 36.99 -4.23
C ASN A 1086 -13.00 38.31 -4.64
N ILE A 1087 -13.74 39.28 -5.19
CA ILE A 1087 -13.27 40.66 -5.51
C ILE A 1087 -14.04 41.68 -4.66
#